data_AF-A0A8C6UMP8-F1
#
_entry.id   AF-A0A8C6UMP8-F1
#
_cell.length_a   1.000
_cell.length_b   1.000
_cell.length_c   1.000
_cell.angle_alpha   90.00
_cell.angle_beta   90.00
_cell.angle_gamma   90.00
#
_symmetry.space_group_name_H-M   'P 1'
#
loop_
_entity.id
_entity.type
_entity.pdbx_description
1 polymer ?
#
loop_
_entity_poly.entity_id
_entity_poly.type
_entity_poly.pdbx_seq_one_letter_code
_entity_poly.pdbx_strand_id
1 'polypeptide(L)'
;MKRQALTEFESYRQRVEDMQHCTEAQHTQRVVSMSREVEEMRRSFEEKLRSFSTAQSQFEQEKKVALEELKTEHRQEIQELLRSHQSQNANYSKDQEKLVQLHKAEVDSLSERVDELKKDKKRLVEEYEAKLSKAQAFYERELEAMKRTQQLTADNLLAWKRTEAELRREFQTQEAALQKTLGKLRTELARVTDEARENREKSLKLHSSLNAAECTIKDLNRQLDEVTQNSEIVEIRQKEAECELEAARDRVQQQATEILLKASQISSLQATQMTQEAAIRDLDNERSRLKDKVVRLEEEREATLTQGQALDERQKQQIQSLEKVHERTSHEKDVSNLRARYEEESSQMKDGQAKTLEEVSKKHRLSLENALNTAEKDKSRLLAELEQQFERERLSLEEQKSLLQQQLDELREELTSKLTTANEEVSRLQREMHQGEQKLRAAEGQISTLKEAQDKLLEELDATRARLRETSNLLTALQGELETQKRQHEAKLVTTKEEEKLKMDKMALELELKWTETLRQECKKLREELREDHEEDKTNALAQMSQTKDQELCNARESWQRKVEDLLEQISLLKQSLEMQLSQSQSSLQQLQAQFSQEREHLRLQLDELQTEHQRRQHRIQENHCCTLQELEHSRQRDLKERLRHHHHGELQSLREAHRHSIETLKQQSEQELQTLRFELEDEGKAMLASLRSELNHTHASAIEHMRQTHQQESSAVKMELEKVLENNRIQEREMKGRISELQEEVSRRKSHIAQLDHQIHTLNENISSLTKELEIKGKEVLKIRSEANQQISLEATEDKFRNRESRPEDLQVIAELKDMVSERESLVKKLVVSIFVASPLYVNPGRLDPLPNSPLHHLELNSNKPLPPPTPPTETKKFMR
;
A
#
# COMPACT_ATOMS: atom_id res chain seq x y z
N MET A 1 -189.66 35.70 -121.59
CA MET A 1 -188.46 34.98 -122.07
C MET A 1 -187.18 35.83 -122.04
N LYS A 2 -186.96 36.85 -122.90
CA LYS A 2 -185.61 37.47 -123.08
C LYS A 2 -184.90 38.02 -121.82
N ARG A 3 -185.61 38.33 -120.72
CA ARG A 3 -185.01 38.73 -119.43
C ARG A 3 -184.42 37.58 -118.60
N GLN A 4 -184.77 36.32 -118.87
CA GLN A 4 -184.50 35.20 -117.97
C GLN A 4 -183.11 34.56 -118.19
N ALA A 5 -182.63 34.55 -119.45
CA ALA A 5 -181.32 34.00 -119.81
C ALA A 5 -180.12 34.89 -119.45
N LEU A 6 -180.33 36.21 -119.24
CA LEU A 6 -179.24 37.14 -118.88
C LEU A 6 -178.75 36.90 -117.45
N THR A 7 -179.68 36.79 -116.50
CA THR A 7 -179.39 36.50 -115.09
C THR A 7 -178.66 35.18 -114.88
N GLU A 8 -178.91 34.17 -115.71
CA GLU A 8 -178.22 32.88 -115.63
C GLU A 8 -176.74 33.01 -116.06
N PHE A 9 -176.44 33.80 -117.10
CA PHE A 9 -175.07 34.04 -117.56
C PHE A 9 -174.24 34.85 -116.56
N GLU A 10 -174.82 35.90 -115.98
CA GLU A 10 -174.18 36.70 -114.92
C GLU A 10 -173.85 35.84 -113.69
N SER A 11 -174.76 34.93 -113.31
CA SER A 11 -174.52 33.97 -112.22
C SER A 11 -173.40 32.96 -112.50
N TYR A 12 -173.08 32.69 -113.78
CA TYR A 12 -171.99 31.79 -114.16
C TYR A 12 -170.65 32.52 -114.10
N ARG A 13 -170.59 33.75 -114.61
CA ARG A 13 -169.37 34.59 -114.61
C ARG A 13 -168.81 34.78 -113.21
N GLN A 14 -169.63 35.21 -112.25
CA GLN A 14 -169.19 35.48 -110.88
C GLN A 14 -168.51 34.26 -110.24
N ARG A 15 -169.06 33.06 -110.46
CA ARG A 15 -168.50 31.80 -109.93
C ARG A 15 -167.12 31.44 -110.51
N VAL A 16 -166.78 31.91 -111.71
CA VAL A 16 -165.44 31.70 -112.30
C VAL A 16 -164.45 32.70 -111.70
N GLU A 17 -164.84 33.96 -111.54
CA GLU A 17 -164.01 35.02 -110.96
C GLU A 17 -163.70 34.72 -109.48
N ASP A 18 -164.70 34.32 -108.69
CA ASP A 18 -164.53 33.88 -107.29
C ASP A 18 -163.60 32.66 -107.17
N MET A 19 -163.69 31.71 -108.11
CA MET A 19 -162.85 30.51 -108.14
C MET A 19 -161.39 30.85 -108.45
N GLN A 20 -161.13 31.77 -109.40
CA GLN A 20 -159.78 32.23 -109.71
C GLN A 20 -159.12 32.86 -108.48
N HIS A 21 -159.78 33.83 -107.83
CA HIS A 21 -159.23 34.48 -106.64
C HIS A 21 -158.96 33.51 -105.49
N CYS A 22 -159.77 32.47 -105.34
CA CYS A 22 -159.52 31.42 -104.35
C CYS A 22 -158.21 30.63 -104.66
N THR A 23 -157.94 30.34 -105.93
CA THR A 23 -156.67 29.68 -106.34
C THR A 23 -155.44 30.59 -106.23
N GLU A 24 -155.57 31.89 -106.55
CA GLU A 24 -154.50 32.87 -106.41
C GLU A 24 -154.10 33.09 -104.94
N ALA A 25 -155.09 33.18 -104.05
CA ALA A 25 -154.87 33.30 -102.61
C ALA A 25 -154.11 32.09 -102.05
N GLN A 26 -154.48 30.87 -102.44
CA GLN A 26 -153.78 29.65 -102.04
C GLN A 26 -152.33 29.59 -102.55
N HIS A 27 -152.07 30.04 -103.78
CA HIS A 27 -150.70 30.11 -104.31
C HIS A 27 -149.86 31.11 -103.50
N THR A 28 -150.39 32.31 -103.28
CA THR A 28 -149.70 33.38 -102.53
C THR A 28 -149.39 32.96 -101.10
N GLN A 29 -150.33 32.28 -100.42
CA GLN A 29 -150.13 31.79 -99.06
C GLN A 29 -149.01 30.72 -98.96
N ARG A 30 -148.88 29.83 -99.95
CA ARG A 30 -147.75 28.86 -99.99
C ARG A 30 -146.40 29.56 -100.16
N VAL A 31 -146.32 30.54 -101.07
CA VAL A 31 -145.08 31.31 -101.29
C VAL A 31 -144.66 32.05 -100.02
N VAL A 32 -145.60 32.63 -99.27
CA VAL A 32 -145.31 33.29 -97.98
C VAL A 32 -144.84 32.30 -96.92
N SER A 33 -145.43 31.10 -96.84
CA SER A 33 -144.97 30.04 -95.91
C SER A 33 -143.52 29.63 -96.22
N MET A 34 -143.24 29.24 -97.47
CA MET A 34 -141.90 28.84 -97.90
C MET A 34 -140.86 29.96 -97.70
N SER A 35 -141.22 31.22 -97.98
CA SER A 35 -140.33 32.36 -97.76
C SER A 35 -140.00 32.56 -96.27
N ARG A 36 -140.97 32.29 -95.39
CA ARG A 36 -140.78 32.35 -93.94
C ARG A 36 -139.90 31.20 -93.43
N GLU A 37 -140.16 29.98 -93.89
CA GLU A 37 -139.37 28.79 -93.56
C GLU A 37 -137.90 28.94 -93.98
N VAL A 38 -137.64 29.48 -95.18
CA VAL A 38 -136.29 29.79 -95.67
C VAL A 38 -135.60 30.86 -94.82
N GLU A 39 -136.30 31.92 -94.43
CA GLU A 39 -135.72 32.99 -93.60
C GLU A 39 -135.48 32.54 -92.14
N GLU A 40 -136.34 31.67 -91.59
CA GLU A 40 -136.14 31.05 -90.28
C GLU A 40 -134.96 30.05 -90.30
N MET A 41 -134.78 29.27 -91.38
CA MET A 41 -133.56 28.50 -91.61
C MET A 41 -132.33 29.40 -91.74
N ARG A 42 -132.40 30.52 -92.48
CA ARG A 42 -131.29 31.46 -92.65
C ARG A 42 -130.83 32.01 -91.30
N ARG A 43 -131.76 32.44 -90.44
CA ARG A 43 -131.43 32.87 -89.07
C ARG A 43 -130.80 31.74 -88.25
N SER A 44 -131.29 30.50 -88.34
CA SER A 44 -130.68 29.36 -87.64
C SER A 44 -129.24 29.11 -88.08
N PHE A 45 -128.92 29.27 -89.37
CA PHE A 45 -127.55 29.16 -89.86
C PHE A 45 -126.66 30.33 -89.44
N GLU A 46 -127.16 31.58 -89.50
CA GLU A 46 -126.42 32.74 -88.99
C GLU A 46 -126.13 32.63 -87.49
N GLU A 47 -127.09 32.12 -86.70
CA GLU A 47 -126.95 31.95 -85.26
C GLU A 47 -125.97 30.82 -84.90
N LYS A 48 -125.97 29.71 -85.66
CA LYS A 48 -124.96 28.65 -85.57
C LYS A 48 -123.56 29.14 -85.99
N LEU A 49 -123.46 30.02 -86.98
CA LEU A 49 -122.19 30.65 -87.35
C LEU A 49 -121.68 31.59 -86.25
N ARG A 50 -122.57 32.37 -85.62
CA ARG A 50 -122.22 33.22 -84.47
C ARG A 50 -121.78 32.40 -83.25
N SER A 51 -122.47 31.30 -82.92
CA SER A 51 -122.07 30.43 -81.81
C SER A 51 -120.76 29.69 -82.09
N PHE A 52 -120.55 29.17 -83.31
CA PHE A 52 -119.27 28.58 -83.72
C PHE A 52 -118.12 29.60 -83.66
N SER A 53 -118.31 30.82 -84.18
CA SER A 53 -117.31 31.88 -84.10
C SER A 53 -117.00 32.30 -82.67
N THR A 54 -117.97 32.21 -81.76
CA THR A 54 -117.76 32.47 -80.33
C THR A 54 -116.95 31.36 -79.68
N ALA A 55 -117.30 30.09 -79.94
CA ALA A 55 -116.59 28.92 -79.43
C ALA A 55 -115.14 28.82 -79.95
N GLN A 56 -114.90 29.17 -81.23
CA GLN A 56 -113.54 29.27 -81.78
C GLN A 56 -112.73 30.34 -81.04
N SER A 57 -113.31 31.52 -80.81
CA SER A 57 -112.65 32.61 -80.08
C SER A 57 -112.30 32.21 -78.64
N GLN A 58 -113.21 31.49 -77.96
CA GLN A 58 -112.98 30.93 -76.63
C GLN A 58 -111.82 29.93 -76.63
N PHE A 59 -111.85 28.93 -77.53
CA PHE A 59 -110.78 27.92 -77.62
C PHE A 59 -109.42 28.53 -78.00
N GLU A 60 -109.39 29.52 -78.89
CA GLU A 60 -108.18 30.28 -79.20
C GLU A 60 -107.66 31.12 -78.02
N GLN A 61 -108.53 31.54 -77.10
CA GLN A 61 -108.15 32.25 -75.89
C GLN A 61 -107.65 31.28 -74.80
N GLU A 62 -108.35 30.18 -74.56
CA GLU A 62 -107.93 29.10 -73.65
C GLU A 62 -106.56 28.54 -74.05
N LYS A 63 -106.34 28.30 -75.35
CA LYS A 63 -105.03 27.89 -75.89
C LYS A 63 -103.93 28.91 -75.62
N LYS A 64 -104.23 30.22 -75.64
CA LYS A 64 -103.24 31.28 -75.32
C LYS A 64 -102.93 31.30 -73.82
N VAL A 65 -103.95 31.13 -72.97
CA VAL A 65 -103.79 31.06 -71.51
C VAL A 65 -102.91 29.86 -71.13
N ALA A 66 -103.28 28.65 -71.54
CA ALA A 66 -102.50 27.44 -71.25
C ALA A 66 -101.05 27.49 -71.78
N LEU A 67 -100.81 28.16 -72.92
CA LEU A 67 -99.47 28.37 -73.45
C LEU A 67 -98.65 29.42 -72.68
N GLU A 68 -99.26 30.41 -72.04
CA GLU A 68 -98.55 31.32 -71.14
C GLU A 68 -98.34 30.72 -69.75
N GLU A 69 -99.31 29.96 -69.24
CA GLU A 69 -99.19 29.18 -67.99
C GLU A 69 -98.00 28.23 -68.06
N LEU A 70 -97.94 27.36 -69.08
CA LEU A 70 -96.80 26.44 -69.29
C LEU A 70 -95.46 27.18 -69.46
N LYS A 71 -95.45 28.36 -70.11
CA LYS A 71 -94.26 29.22 -70.16
C LYS A 71 -93.90 29.80 -68.80
N THR A 72 -94.86 30.09 -67.92
CA THR A 72 -94.57 30.58 -66.56
C THR A 72 -94.05 29.46 -65.66
N GLU A 73 -94.62 28.26 -65.73
CA GLU A 73 -94.13 27.07 -65.01
C GLU A 73 -92.68 26.75 -65.41
N HIS A 74 -92.39 26.65 -66.71
CA HIS A 74 -91.03 26.39 -67.18
C HIS A 74 -90.04 27.52 -66.82
N ARG A 75 -90.50 28.78 -66.75
CA ARG A 75 -89.69 29.90 -66.22
C ARG A 75 -89.44 29.79 -64.71
N GLN A 76 -90.37 29.22 -63.94
CA GLN A 76 -90.19 28.97 -62.50
C GLN A 76 -89.23 27.78 -62.28
N GLU A 77 -89.43 26.68 -63.00
CA GLU A 77 -88.54 25.49 -62.99
C GLU A 77 -87.09 25.87 -63.29
N ILE A 78 -86.84 26.65 -64.35
CA ILE A 78 -85.49 27.16 -64.67
C ILE A 78 -84.93 28.03 -63.53
N GLN A 79 -85.73 28.89 -62.90
CA GLN A 79 -85.28 29.68 -61.77
C GLN A 79 -84.97 28.83 -60.53
N GLU A 80 -85.72 27.76 -60.28
CA GLU A 80 -85.49 26.85 -59.16
C GLU A 80 -84.26 25.97 -59.37
N LEU A 81 -84.04 25.47 -60.59
CA LEU A 81 -82.80 24.79 -60.97
C LEU A 81 -81.59 25.72 -60.83
N LEU A 82 -81.69 26.98 -61.25
CA LEU A 82 -80.63 27.98 -61.07
C LEU A 82 -80.38 28.32 -59.59
N ARG A 83 -81.43 28.51 -58.78
CA ARG A 83 -81.29 28.70 -57.31
C ARG A 83 -80.67 27.48 -56.64
N SER A 84 -81.10 26.28 -57.02
CA SER A 84 -80.57 25.02 -56.50
C SER A 84 -79.08 24.90 -56.81
N HIS A 85 -78.68 25.06 -58.07
CA HIS A 85 -77.27 25.05 -58.48
C HIS A 85 -76.44 26.14 -57.77
N GLN A 86 -76.97 27.36 -57.64
CA GLN A 86 -76.30 28.44 -56.89
C GLN A 86 -76.13 28.08 -55.41
N SER A 87 -77.14 27.48 -54.77
CA SER A 87 -77.08 27.05 -53.37
C SER A 87 -76.10 25.89 -53.15
N GLN A 88 -76.09 24.90 -54.05
CA GLN A 88 -75.15 23.78 -54.02
C GLN A 88 -73.71 24.26 -54.22
N ASN A 89 -73.46 25.15 -55.18
CA ASN A 89 -72.13 25.70 -55.43
C ASN A 89 -71.65 26.58 -54.26
N ALA A 90 -72.55 27.37 -53.65
CA ALA A 90 -72.24 28.14 -52.43
C ALA A 90 -71.97 27.25 -51.20
N ASN A 91 -72.62 26.10 -51.08
CA ASN A 91 -72.34 25.13 -50.03
C ASN A 91 -71.00 24.40 -50.29
N TYR A 92 -70.75 23.95 -51.51
CA TYR A 92 -69.48 23.35 -51.92
C TYR A 92 -68.30 24.30 -51.67
N SER A 93 -68.43 25.59 -52.02
CA SER A 93 -67.43 26.62 -51.72
C SER A 93 -67.16 26.75 -50.21
N LYS A 94 -68.21 26.75 -49.38
CA LYS A 94 -68.06 26.82 -47.92
C LYS A 94 -67.44 25.56 -47.32
N ASP A 95 -67.75 24.39 -47.85
CA ASP A 95 -67.18 23.12 -47.36
C ASP A 95 -65.74 22.94 -47.82
N GLN A 96 -65.39 23.43 -49.01
CA GLN A 96 -64.01 23.58 -49.48
C GLN A 96 -63.23 24.59 -48.61
N GLU A 97 -63.81 25.74 -48.26
CA GLU A 97 -63.21 26.70 -47.31
C GLU A 97 -62.98 26.09 -45.93
N LYS A 98 -63.96 25.36 -45.36
CA LYS A 98 -63.79 24.63 -44.09
C LYS A 98 -62.66 23.60 -44.17
N LEU A 99 -62.59 22.83 -45.25
CA LEU A 99 -61.54 21.83 -45.44
C LEU A 99 -60.15 22.47 -45.53
N VAL A 100 -60.03 23.60 -46.23
CA VAL A 100 -58.79 24.40 -46.26
C VAL A 100 -58.44 24.97 -44.89
N GLN A 101 -59.43 25.43 -44.11
CA GLN A 101 -59.21 25.91 -42.74
C GLN A 101 -58.77 24.78 -41.78
N LEU A 102 -59.34 23.59 -41.91
CA LEU A 102 -58.97 22.40 -41.12
C LEU A 102 -57.54 21.95 -41.45
N HIS A 103 -57.21 21.75 -42.74
CA HIS A 103 -55.85 21.42 -43.15
C HIS A 103 -54.85 22.50 -42.74
N LYS A 104 -55.23 23.78 -42.77
CA LYS A 104 -54.37 24.86 -42.29
C LYS A 104 -54.13 24.76 -40.78
N ALA A 105 -55.18 24.57 -39.97
CA ALA A 105 -55.04 24.43 -38.52
C ALA A 105 -54.20 23.19 -38.13
N GLU A 106 -54.32 22.09 -38.89
CA GLU A 106 -53.49 20.90 -38.73
C GLU A 106 -52.01 21.17 -39.09
N VAL A 107 -51.74 21.85 -40.21
CA VAL A 107 -50.39 22.27 -40.61
C VAL A 107 -49.77 23.25 -39.62
N ASP A 108 -50.53 24.23 -39.15
CA ASP A 108 -50.07 25.21 -38.14
C ASP A 108 -49.73 24.49 -36.83
N SER A 109 -50.60 23.57 -36.36
CA SER A 109 -50.36 22.75 -35.15
C SER A 109 -49.16 21.81 -35.29
N LEU A 110 -48.99 21.15 -36.45
CA LEU A 110 -47.81 20.33 -36.74
C LEU A 110 -46.53 21.19 -36.79
N SER A 111 -46.59 22.42 -37.29
CA SER A 111 -45.46 23.36 -37.28
C SER A 111 -45.08 23.78 -35.86
N GLU A 112 -46.05 24.11 -35.01
CA GLU A 112 -45.81 24.39 -33.58
C GLU A 112 -45.17 23.18 -32.89
N ARG A 113 -45.70 21.97 -33.11
CA ARG A 113 -45.16 20.71 -32.58
C ARG A 113 -43.72 20.46 -33.02
N VAL A 114 -43.40 20.75 -34.28
CA VAL A 114 -42.03 20.66 -34.81
C VAL A 114 -41.10 21.70 -34.18
N ASP A 115 -41.58 22.92 -33.89
CA ASP A 115 -40.79 23.96 -33.23
C ASP A 115 -40.62 23.73 -31.72
N GLU A 116 -41.57 23.09 -31.04
CA GLU A 116 -41.36 22.51 -29.71
C GLU A 116 -40.23 21.48 -29.73
N LEU A 117 -40.30 20.51 -30.64
CA LEU A 117 -39.28 19.45 -30.76
C LEU A 117 -37.89 20.00 -31.13
N LYS A 118 -37.81 21.08 -31.92
CA LYS A 118 -36.54 21.81 -32.15
C LYS A 118 -35.99 22.45 -30.87
N LYS A 119 -36.84 23.11 -30.08
CA LYS A 119 -36.46 23.72 -28.79
C LYS A 119 -36.00 22.67 -27.78
N ASP A 120 -36.70 21.53 -27.72
CA ASP A 120 -36.35 20.42 -26.83
C ASP A 120 -35.06 19.73 -27.26
N LYS A 121 -34.88 19.45 -28.56
CA LYS A 121 -33.60 18.97 -29.11
C LYS A 121 -32.45 19.92 -28.76
N LYS A 122 -32.65 21.23 -28.91
CA LYS A 122 -31.63 22.24 -28.57
C LYS A 122 -31.29 22.20 -27.07
N ARG A 123 -32.28 22.28 -26.18
CA ARG A 123 -32.08 22.20 -24.72
C ARG A 123 -31.36 20.92 -24.31
N LEU A 124 -31.71 19.79 -24.93
CA LEU A 124 -31.09 18.49 -24.65
C LEU A 124 -29.62 18.44 -25.09
N VAL A 125 -29.28 19.03 -26.24
CA VAL A 125 -27.89 19.17 -26.70
C VAL A 125 -27.10 20.07 -25.74
N GLU A 126 -27.61 21.25 -25.41
CA GLU A 126 -26.97 22.19 -24.46
C GLU A 126 -26.75 21.54 -23.08
N GLU A 127 -27.69 20.71 -22.61
CA GLU A 127 -27.51 19.92 -21.39
C GLU A 127 -26.42 18.84 -21.51
N TYR A 128 -26.31 18.13 -22.62
CA TYR A 128 -25.26 17.12 -22.82
C TYR A 128 -23.88 17.76 -23.00
N GLU A 129 -23.78 18.88 -23.73
CA GLU A 129 -22.54 19.66 -23.86
C GLU A 129 -22.09 20.21 -22.51
N ALA A 130 -23.01 20.71 -21.67
CA ALA A 130 -22.70 21.15 -20.31
C ALA A 130 -22.27 19.99 -19.39
N LYS A 131 -22.87 18.80 -19.52
CA LYS A 131 -22.45 17.59 -18.78
C LYS A 131 -21.06 17.11 -19.23
N LEU A 132 -20.80 17.09 -20.53
CA LEU A 132 -19.50 16.74 -21.12
C LEU A 132 -18.40 17.71 -20.67
N SER A 133 -18.66 19.01 -20.76
CA SER A 133 -17.72 20.07 -20.33
C SER A 133 -17.40 19.97 -18.84
N LYS A 134 -18.39 19.65 -18.00
CA LYS A 134 -18.16 19.41 -16.56
C LYS A 134 -17.31 18.16 -16.30
N ALA A 135 -17.51 17.09 -17.05
CA ALA A 135 -16.70 15.86 -16.93
C ALA A 135 -15.26 16.10 -17.40
N GLN A 136 -15.07 16.77 -18.54
CA GLN A 136 -13.74 17.18 -19.03
C GLN A 136 -13.00 18.03 -17.98
N ALA A 137 -13.64 19.09 -17.48
CA ALA A 137 -13.05 19.95 -16.45
C ALA A 137 -12.88 19.27 -15.08
N PHE A 138 -13.50 18.11 -14.83
CA PHE A 138 -13.20 17.27 -13.66
C PHE A 138 -11.90 16.48 -13.90
N TYR A 139 -11.82 15.74 -15.00
CA TYR A 139 -10.63 14.95 -15.35
C TYR A 139 -9.38 15.82 -15.56
N GLU A 140 -9.51 17.04 -16.11
CA GLU A 140 -8.42 17.99 -16.20
C GLU A 140 -7.89 18.39 -14.81
N ARG A 141 -8.77 18.59 -13.82
CA ARG A 141 -8.38 18.91 -12.44
C ARG A 141 -7.75 17.72 -11.73
N GLU A 142 -8.24 16.50 -11.94
CA GLU A 142 -7.56 15.28 -11.43
C GLU A 142 -6.18 15.11 -12.07
N LEU A 143 -6.05 15.34 -13.38
CA LEU A 143 -4.79 15.25 -14.10
C LEU A 143 -3.79 16.33 -13.64
N GLU A 144 -4.26 17.55 -13.36
CA GLU A 144 -3.43 18.58 -12.73
C GLU A 144 -3.06 18.24 -11.29
N ALA A 145 -3.98 17.69 -10.49
CA ALA A 145 -3.70 17.27 -9.12
C ALA A 145 -2.62 16.17 -9.11
N MET A 146 -2.77 15.14 -9.95
CA MET A 146 -1.76 14.09 -10.15
C MET A 146 -0.41 14.66 -10.59
N LYS A 147 -0.38 15.63 -11.52
CA LYS A 147 0.85 16.32 -11.92
C LYS A 147 1.49 17.10 -10.76
N ARG A 148 0.70 17.80 -9.92
CA ARG A 148 1.18 18.50 -8.72
C ARG A 148 1.76 17.53 -7.69
N THR A 149 1.11 16.40 -7.45
CA THR A 149 1.61 15.34 -6.57
C THR A 149 2.89 14.71 -7.12
N GLN A 150 2.95 14.44 -8.43
CA GLN A 150 4.14 13.93 -9.09
C GLN A 150 5.31 14.91 -8.99
N GLN A 151 5.06 16.21 -9.21
CA GLN A 151 6.07 17.26 -9.03
C GLN A 151 6.58 17.32 -7.58
N LEU A 152 5.68 17.32 -6.59
CA LEU A 152 6.04 17.27 -5.16
C LEU A 152 6.90 16.04 -4.82
N THR A 153 6.57 14.85 -5.34
CA THR A 153 7.40 13.66 -5.12
C THR A 153 8.77 13.75 -5.81
N ALA A 154 8.86 14.39 -6.97
CA ALA A 154 10.13 14.65 -7.64
C ALA A 154 11.00 15.68 -6.89
N ASP A 155 10.41 16.77 -6.39
CA ASP A 155 11.11 17.79 -5.61
C ASP A 155 11.56 17.27 -4.25
N ASN A 156 10.73 16.45 -3.58
CA ASN A 156 11.11 15.74 -2.37
C ASN A 156 12.27 14.75 -2.63
N LEU A 157 12.23 13.99 -3.74
CA LEU A 157 13.34 13.11 -4.13
C LEU A 157 14.63 13.89 -4.44
N LEU A 158 14.52 15.10 -5.00
CA LEU A 158 15.65 16.01 -5.21
C LEU A 158 16.17 16.59 -3.89
N ALA A 159 15.30 16.85 -2.91
CA ALA A 159 15.71 17.26 -1.55
C ALA A 159 16.47 16.12 -0.85
N TRP A 160 15.94 14.89 -0.86
CA TRP A 160 16.64 13.72 -0.32
C TRP A 160 18.00 13.46 -0.99
N LYS A 161 18.13 13.66 -2.30
CA LYS A 161 19.42 13.55 -3.01
C LYS A 161 20.41 14.65 -2.65
N ARG A 162 19.95 15.84 -2.21
CA ARG A 162 20.82 16.90 -1.68
C ARG A 162 21.34 16.53 -0.30
N THR A 163 20.46 16.14 0.62
CA THR A 163 20.86 15.75 1.99
C THR A 163 21.73 14.48 1.99
N GLU A 164 21.45 13.49 1.13
CA GLU A 164 22.31 12.33 0.91
C GLU A 164 23.73 12.74 0.42
N ALA A 165 23.81 13.73 -0.47
CA ALA A 165 25.09 14.25 -0.97
C ALA A 165 25.82 15.16 0.04
N GLU A 166 25.10 15.84 0.92
CA GLU A 166 25.66 16.62 2.04
C GLU A 166 26.24 15.68 3.11
N LEU A 167 25.45 14.71 3.59
CA LEU A 167 25.91 13.66 4.51
C LEU A 167 27.14 12.91 3.94
N ARG A 168 27.17 12.58 2.64
CA ARG A 168 28.37 11.98 2.02
C ARG A 168 29.61 12.87 2.11
N ARG A 169 29.49 14.20 1.98
CA ARG A 169 30.62 15.13 2.16
C ARG A 169 31.02 15.25 3.63
N GLU A 170 30.07 15.21 4.55
CA GLU A 170 30.35 15.20 5.99
C GLU A 170 31.10 13.93 6.40
N PHE A 171 30.65 12.75 5.97
CA PHE A 171 31.40 11.50 6.19
C PHE A 171 32.79 11.54 5.55
N GLN A 172 32.96 12.07 4.33
CA GLN A 172 34.28 12.22 3.69
C GLN A 172 35.21 13.19 4.45
N THR A 173 34.69 14.28 5.01
CA THR A 173 35.50 15.23 5.79
C THR A 173 35.83 14.69 7.18
N GLN A 174 34.92 13.95 7.82
CA GLN A 174 35.18 13.21 9.06
C GLN A 174 36.23 12.10 8.82
N GLU A 175 36.10 11.31 7.75
CA GLU A 175 37.07 10.26 7.41
C GLU A 175 38.46 10.87 7.13
N ALA A 176 38.54 11.95 6.34
CA ALA A 176 39.81 12.65 6.10
C ALA A 176 40.43 13.21 7.40
N ALA A 177 39.61 13.69 8.35
CA ALA A 177 40.08 14.12 9.66
C ALA A 177 40.63 12.95 10.48
N LEU A 178 39.95 11.80 10.50
CA LEU A 178 40.37 10.57 11.18
C LEU A 178 41.63 9.96 10.55
N GLN A 179 41.73 9.92 9.22
CA GLN A 179 42.96 9.53 8.53
C GLN A 179 44.14 10.44 8.90
N LYS A 180 43.89 11.75 9.06
CA LYS A 180 44.90 12.74 9.47
C LYS A 180 45.32 12.61 10.95
N THR A 181 44.41 12.26 11.86
CA THR A 181 44.77 11.97 13.26
C THR A 181 45.50 10.64 13.39
N LEU A 182 45.07 9.59 12.68
CA LEU A 182 45.80 8.31 12.58
C LEU A 182 47.21 8.51 11.99
N GLY A 183 47.37 9.39 11.00
CA GLY A 183 48.68 9.80 10.48
C GLY A 183 49.58 10.38 11.57
N LYS A 184 49.08 11.36 12.34
CA LYS A 184 49.81 11.95 13.48
C LYS A 184 50.17 10.91 14.54
N LEU A 185 49.23 10.03 14.91
CA LEU A 185 49.45 8.98 15.91
C LEU A 185 50.49 7.96 15.45
N ARG A 186 50.55 7.62 14.15
CA ARG A 186 51.60 6.78 13.57
C ARG A 186 52.98 7.45 13.62
N THR A 187 53.08 8.74 13.30
CA THR A 187 54.36 9.47 13.41
C THR A 187 54.81 9.64 14.85
N GLU A 188 53.88 9.84 15.79
CA GLU A 188 54.18 9.97 17.21
C GLU A 188 54.60 8.62 17.83
N LEU A 189 53.93 7.53 17.46
CA LEU A 189 54.34 6.18 17.84
C LEU A 189 55.75 5.86 17.33
N ALA A 190 56.07 6.22 16.08
CA ALA A 190 57.42 6.06 15.52
C ALA A 190 58.46 6.83 16.34
N ARG A 191 58.20 8.12 16.61
CA ARG A 191 59.06 8.98 17.46
C ARG A 191 59.32 8.34 18.83
N VAL A 192 58.27 7.86 19.50
CA VAL A 192 58.38 7.19 20.81
C VAL A 192 59.14 5.87 20.71
N THR A 193 59.00 5.09 19.63
CA THR A 193 59.81 3.87 19.43
C THR A 193 61.29 4.16 19.18
N ASP A 194 61.61 5.24 18.46
CA ASP A 194 62.99 5.67 18.23
C ASP A 194 63.64 6.24 19.50
N GLU A 195 62.92 7.03 20.30
CA GLU A 195 63.40 7.49 21.61
C GLU A 195 63.57 6.31 22.59
N ALA A 196 62.65 5.35 22.60
CA ALA A 196 62.80 4.12 23.38
C ALA A 196 63.97 3.24 22.87
N ARG A 197 64.34 3.33 21.60
CA ARG A 197 65.55 2.69 21.06
C ARG A 197 66.81 3.43 21.50
N GLU A 198 66.86 4.74 21.31
CA GLU A 198 68.01 5.57 21.67
C GLU A 198 68.31 5.47 23.18
N ASN A 199 67.28 5.44 24.02
CA ASN A 199 67.43 5.22 25.46
C ASN A 199 67.97 3.83 25.81
N ARG A 200 67.58 2.76 25.09
CA ARG A 200 68.23 1.43 25.24
C ARG A 200 69.70 1.46 24.81
N GLU A 201 70.03 2.13 23.71
CA GLU A 201 71.41 2.29 23.25
C GLU A 201 72.26 3.10 24.25
N LYS A 202 71.69 4.13 24.89
CA LYS A 202 72.29 4.87 26.01
C LYS A 202 72.51 3.97 27.23
N SER A 203 71.51 3.19 27.64
CA SER A 203 71.64 2.23 28.76
C SER A 203 72.71 1.17 28.51
N LEU A 204 72.81 0.63 27.29
CA LEU A 204 73.86 -0.33 26.91
C LEU A 204 75.26 0.31 26.97
N LYS A 205 75.41 1.55 26.48
CA LYS A 205 76.67 2.30 26.58
C LYS A 205 77.06 2.53 28.05
N LEU A 206 76.13 2.98 28.90
CA LEU A 206 76.36 3.16 30.34
C LEU A 206 76.72 1.83 31.03
N HIS A 207 76.05 0.73 30.73
CA HIS A 207 76.39 -0.59 31.27
C HIS A 207 77.78 -1.06 30.83
N SER A 208 78.16 -0.85 29.56
CA SER A 208 79.52 -1.18 29.10
C SER A 208 80.61 -0.35 29.79
N SER A 209 80.33 0.93 30.07
CA SER A 209 81.22 1.82 30.84
C SER A 209 81.32 1.40 32.31
N LEU A 210 80.20 0.99 32.92
CA LEU A 210 80.18 0.47 34.29
C LEU A 210 80.99 -0.83 34.39
N ASN A 211 80.80 -1.77 33.47
CA ASN A 211 81.54 -3.03 33.46
C ASN A 211 83.06 -2.79 33.28
N ALA A 212 83.47 -1.83 32.45
CA ALA A 212 84.87 -1.44 32.31
C ALA A 212 85.44 -0.81 33.59
N ALA A 213 84.67 0.04 34.27
CA ALA A 213 85.05 0.59 35.58
C ALA A 213 85.14 -0.50 36.65
N GLU A 214 84.20 -1.45 36.70
CA GLU A 214 84.26 -2.60 37.60
C GLU A 214 85.49 -3.49 37.35
N CYS A 215 85.85 -3.77 36.10
CA CYS A 215 87.08 -4.48 35.77
C CYS A 215 88.31 -3.71 36.26
N THR A 216 88.34 -2.39 36.05
CA THR A 216 89.43 -1.52 36.54
C THR A 216 89.53 -1.54 38.07
N ILE A 217 88.39 -1.54 38.78
CA ILE A 217 88.36 -1.67 40.25
C ILE A 217 88.83 -3.06 40.70
N LYS A 218 88.48 -4.13 39.98
CA LYS A 218 88.96 -5.50 40.28
C LYS A 218 90.48 -5.61 40.08
N ASP A 219 91.05 -5.00 39.04
CA ASP A 219 92.50 -4.93 38.83
C ASP A 219 93.22 -4.06 39.87
N LEU A 220 92.63 -2.94 40.29
CA LEU A 220 93.18 -2.10 41.36
C LEU A 220 93.13 -2.80 42.72
N ASN A 221 92.06 -3.54 43.03
CA ASN A 221 91.98 -4.37 44.24
C ASN A 221 93.04 -5.48 44.21
N ARG A 222 93.22 -6.18 43.08
CA ARG A 222 94.30 -7.17 42.93
C ARG A 222 95.69 -6.55 43.14
N GLN A 223 95.94 -5.35 42.61
CA GLN A 223 97.20 -4.63 42.86
C GLN A 223 97.36 -4.24 44.33
N LEU A 224 96.27 -3.90 45.02
CA LEU A 224 96.29 -3.63 46.46
C LEU A 224 96.60 -4.90 47.27
N ASP A 225 95.98 -6.04 46.93
CA ASP A 225 96.23 -7.35 47.55
C ASP A 225 97.67 -7.84 47.28
N GLU A 226 98.21 -7.60 46.08
CA GLU A 226 99.61 -7.84 45.76
C GLU A 226 100.55 -6.94 46.59
N VAL A 227 100.18 -5.67 46.84
CA VAL A 227 100.97 -4.75 47.67
C VAL A 227 100.90 -5.11 49.17
N THR A 228 99.75 -5.51 49.70
CA THR A 228 99.63 -5.96 51.10
C THR A 228 100.42 -7.24 51.33
N GLN A 229 100.29 -8.24 50.43
CA GLN A 229 101.08 -9.47 50.53
C GLN A 229 102.60 -9.21 50.44
N ASN A 230 103.04 -8.29 49.58
CA ASN A 230 104.45 -7.87 49.55
C ASN A 230 104.88 -7.16 50.85
N SER A 231 104.00 -6.37 51.46
CA SER A 231 104.26 -5.75 52.77
C SER A 231 104.39 -6.78 53.88
N GLU A 232 103.53 -7.80 53.92
CA GLU A 232 103.61 -8.93 54.87
C GLU A 232 104.94 -9.69 54.73
N ILE A 233 105.37 -9.97 53.48
CA ILE A 233 106.66 -10.62 53.20
C ILE A 233 107.84 -9.77 53.68
N VAL A 234 107.77 -8.44 53.54
CA VAL A 234 108.80 -7.53 54.06
C VAL A 234 108.80 -7.50 55.60
N GLU A 235 107.63 -7.50 56.23
CA GLU A 235 107.49 -7.52 57.69
C GLU A 235 108.02 -8.84 58.29
N ILE A 236 107.79 -9.99 57.63
CA ILE A 236 108.37 -11.28 58.01
C ILE A 236 109.90 -11.23 57.92
N ARG A 237 110.45 -10.75 56.80
CA ARG A 237 111.92 -10.63 56.63
C ARG A 237 112.56 -9.67 57.61
N GLN A 238 111.85 -8.61 58.01
CA GLN A 238 112.32 -7.71 59.07
C GLN A 238 112.43 -8.46 60.41
N LYS A 239 111.41 -9.23 60.80
CA LYS A 239 111.42 -10.04 62.03
C LYS A 239 112.51 -11.11 62.01
N GLU A 240 112.74 -11.75 60.86
CA GLU A 240 113.85 -12.70 60.68
C GLU A 240 115.21 -12.02 60.94
N ALA A 241 115.45 -10.85 60.34
CA ALA A 241 116.67 -10.07 60.54
C ALA A 241 116.83 -9.53 61.98
N GLU A 242 115.72 -9.15 62.64
CA GLU A 242 115.71 -8.78 64.06
C GLU A 242 116.10 -9.95 64.96
N CYS A 243 115.60 -11.16 64.70
CA CYS A 243 116.01 -12.38 65.40
C CYS A 243 117.48 -12.76 65.14
N GLU A 244 117.99 -12.59 63.92
CA GLU A 244 119.43 -12.81 63.64
C GLU A 244 120.33 -11.81 64.37
N LEU A 245 119.90 -10.55 64.48
CA LEU A 245 120.58 -9.51 65.26
C LEU A 245 120.58 -9.82 66.76
N GLU A 246 119.46 -10.32 67.31
CA GLU A 246 119.39 -10.73 68.72
C GLU A 246 120.31 -11.93 68.99
N ALA A 247 120.29 -12.95 68.12
CA ALA A 247 121.22 -14.07 68.21
C ALA A 247 122.69 -13.65 67.99
N ALA A 248 122.98 -12.56 67.27
CA ALA A 248 124.32 -11.99 67.17
C ALA A 248 124.73 -11.26 68.45
N ARG A 249 123.83 -10.50 69.09
CA ARG A 249 124.05 -9.86 70.40
C ARG A 249 124.37 -10.90 71.47
N ASP A 250 123.59 -11.98 71.55
CA ASP A 250 123.82 -13.07 72.51
C ASP A 250 125.21 -13.72 72.32
N ARG A 251 125.61 -13.99 71.07
CA ARG A 251 126.95 -14.54 70.77
C ARG A 251 128.08 -13.59 71.20
N VAL A 252 127.93 -12.28 70.97
CA VAL A 252 128.90 -11.27 71.44
C VAL A 252 128.92 -11.18 72.97
N GLN A 253 127.77 -11.30 73.63
CA GLN A 253 127.68 -11.25 75.09
C GLN A 253 128.27 -12.52 75.75
N GLN A 254 128.12 -13.69 75.13
CA GLN A 254 128.82 -14.93 75.51
C GLN A 254 130.33 -14.83 75.32
N GLN A 255 130.80 -14.21 74.23
CA GLN A 255 132.23 -13.95 74.02
C GLN A 255 132.79 -12.98 75.07
N ALA A 256 132.03 -11.96 75.47
CA ALA A 256 132.43 -11.03 76.53
C ALA A 256 132.56 -11.74 77.89
N THR A 257 131.65 -12.64 78.26
CA THR A 257 131.76 -13.41 79.52
C THR A 257 132.87 -14.46 79.47
N GLU A 258 133.13 -15.09 78.32
CA GLU A 258 134.33 -15.92 78.12
C GLU A 258 135.64 -15.13 78.32
N ILE A 259 135.74 -13.91 77.80
CA ILE A 259 136.93 -13.07 77.94
C ILE A 259 137.16 -12.71 79.41
N LEU A 260 136.10 -12.39 80.17
CA LEU A 260 136.18 -12.15 81.61
C LEU A 260 136.62 -13.40 82.39
N LEU A 261 136.11 -14.58 82.04
CA LEU A 261 136.55 -15.86 82.61
C LEU A 261 138.03 -16.15 82.30
N LYS A 262 138.48 -15.93 81.07
CA LYS A 262 139.88 -16.12 80.65
C LYS A 262 140.83 -15.13 81.35
N ALA A 263 140.42 -13.87 81.54
CA ALA A 263 141.17 -12.89 82.33
C ALA A 263 141.30 -13.28 83.82
N SER A 264 140.23 -13.83 84.40
CA SER A 264 140.26 -14.41 85.77
C SER A 264 141.23 -15.60 85.87
N GLN A 265 141.22 -16.51 84.89
CA GLN A 265 142.16 -17.64 84.83
C GLN A 265 143.61 -17.20 84.67
N ILE A 266 143.90 -16.16 83.86
CA ILE A 266 145.25 -15.59 83.73
C ILE A 266 145.73 -14.98 85.07
N SER A 267 144.85 -14.26 85.77
CA SER A 267 145.16 -13.70 87.10
C SER A 267 145.48 -14.79 88.14
N SER A 268 144.76 -15.92 88.07
CA SER A 268 145.04 -17.11 88.89
C SER A 268 146.40 -17.74 88.56
N LEU A 269 146.69 -17.95 87.27
CA LEU A 269 147.98 -18.51 86.82
C LEU A 269 149.17 -17.63 87.24
N GLN A 270 149.05 -16.31 87.16
CA GLN A 270 150.11 -15.38 87.55
C GLN A 270 150.46 -15.47 89.05
N ALA A 271 149.49 -15.78 89.92
CA ALA A 271 149.75 -16.06 91.34
C ALA A 271 150.49 -17.40 91.55
N THR A 272 150.21 -18.41 90.72
CA THR A 272 150.93 -19.71 90.77
C THR A 272 152.36 -19.61 90.22
N GLN A 273 152.62 -18.75 89.23
CA GLN A 273 153.97 -18.49 88.72
C GLN A 273 154.86 -17.84 89.80
N MET A 274 154.36 -16.78 90.45
CA MET A 274 155.10 -16.05 91.50
C MET A 274 155.51 -16.93 92.69
N THR A 275 154.77 -18.00 92.97
CA THR A 275 155.10 -18.98 94.02
C THR A 275 156.08 -20.06 93.57
N GLN A 276 156.08 -20.43 92.28
CA GLN A 276 157.07 -21.35 91.71
C GLN A 276 158.45 -20.70 91.53
N GLU A 277 158.51 -19.41 91.17
CA GLU A 277 159.76 -18.63 91.05
C GLU A 277 160.50 -18.39 92.39
N ALA A 278 159.86 -18.70 93.53
CA ALA A 278 160.55 -18.80 94.81
C ALA A 278 161.34 -20.13 94.90
N ALA A 279 160.65 -21.27 94.76
CA ALA A 279 161.24 -22.60 94.95
C ALA A 279 162.39 -22.95 93.99
N ILE A 280 162.38 -22.38 92.78
CA ILE A 280 163.45 -22.59 91.78
C ILE A 280 164.81 -22.07 92.27
N ARG A 281 164.85 -20.99 93.09
CA ARG A 281 166.12 -20.42 93.60
C ARG A 281 166.81 -21.29 94.65
N ASP A 282 166.05 -22.04 95.43
CA ASP A 282 166.64 -22.95 96.43
C ASP A 282 167.25 -24.18 95.76
N LEU A 283 166.59 -24.73 94.74
CA LEU A 283 167.00 -25.93 94.01
C LEU A 283 168.28 -25.75 93.16
N ASP A 284 168.60 -24.54 92.70
CA ASP A 284 169.77 -24.31 91.83
C ASP A 284 171.11 -24.44 92.59
N ASN A 285 171.12 -24.17 93.90
CA ASN A 285 172.30 -24.39 94.74
C ASN A 285 172.67 -25.88 94.83
N GLU A 286 171.67 -26.76 94.95
CA GLU A 286 171.88 -28.21 95.02
C GLU A 286 172.30 -28.80 93.65
N ARG A 287 171.77 -28.25 92.55
CA ARG A 287 172.09 -28.63 91.16
C ARG A 287 173.59 -28.61 90.86
N SER A 288 174.32 -27.65 91.45
CA SER A 288 175.76 -27.50 91.27
C SER A 288 176.58 -28.68 91.84
N ARG A 289 176.03 -29.41 92.82
CA ARG A 289 176.75 -30.44 93.59
C ARG A 289 176.63 -31.87 93.03
N LEU A 290 175.64 -32.11 92.16
CA LEU A 290 175.36 -33.43 91.58
C LEU A 290 176.02 -33.67 90.21
N LYS A 291 176.60 -32.62 89.62
CA LYS A 291 177.12 -32.62 88.24
C LYS A 291 178.25 -33.63 87.98
N ASP A 292 179.09 -33.87 88.99
CA ASP A 292 180.25 -34.79 88.88
C ASP A 292 179.87 -36.29 88.83
N LYS A 293 178.60 -36.65 89.06
CA LYS A 293 178.17 -38.06 89.17
C LYS A 293 177.58 -38.64 87.88
N VAL A 294 177.18 -37.79 86.92
CA VAL A 294 176.46 -38.21 85.69
C VAL A 294 177.37 -38.94 84.70
N VAL A 295 178.66 -38.61 84.66
CA VAL A 295 179.72 -39.11 83.74
C VAL A 295 179.99 -40.63 83.84
N ARG A 296 179.23 -41.39 84.64
CA ARG A 296 179.40 -42.85 84.83
C ARG A 296 178.13 -43.68 84.62
N LEU A 297 177.10 -43.12 83.98
CA LEU A 297 175.86 -43.84 83.63
C LEU A 297 175.39 -43.58 82.17
N GLU A 298 176.29 -43.13 81.30
CA GLU A 298 176.01 -42.94 79.86
C GLU A 298 176.34 -44.18 79.01
N GLU A 299 176.97 -45.21 79.60
CA GLU A 299 177.27 -46.48 78.92
C GLU A 299 176.22 -47.55 79.28
N GLU A 300 175.35 -47.84 78.31
CA GLU A 300 174.33 -48.91 78.27
C GLU A 300 173.11 -48.75 79.23
N ARG A 301 171.85 -49.10 78.88
CA ARG A 301 171.37 -49.96 77.77
C ARG A 301 169.88 -49.72 77.36
N GLU A 302 169.66 -49.43 76.07
CA GLU A 302 168.48 -49.66 75.17
C GLU A 302 166.99 -49.88 75.64
N ALA A 303 166.07 -49.14 74.96
CA ALA A 303 164.73 -49.53 74.39
C ALA A 303 163.37 -49.37 75.15
N THR A 304 162.35 -48.73 74.49
CA THR A 304 160.86 -49.05 74.40
C THR A 304 159.98 -47.94 73.71
N LEU A 305 158.64 -48.15 73.46
CA LEU A 305 157.99 -47.88 72.13
C LEU A 305 156.39 -47.80 71.99
N THR A 306 155.77 -46.72 71.42
CA THR A 306 154.53 -46.56 70.50
C THR A 306 152.99 -46.86 70.80
N GLN A 307 152.06 -46.47 69.84
CA GLN A 307 150.59 -46.76 69.53
C GLN A 307 149.46 -45.72 69.91
N GLY A 308 148.18 -45.63 69.39
CA GLY A 308 147.25 -46.40 68.48
C GLY A 308 145.97 -45.63 67.91
N GLN A 309 144.86 -46.27 67.40
CA GLN A 309 143.66 -45.68 66.63
C GLN A 309 142.29 -46.49 66.71
N ALA A 310 141.08 -46.01 66.22
CA ALA A 310 139.78 -46.78 65.98
C ALA A 310 138.58 -46.09 65.17
N LEU A 311 137.41 -46.78 64.92
CA LEU A 311 136.32 -46.51 63.89
C LEU A 311 134.82 -47.00 64.13
N ASP A 312 133.84 -46.47 63.35
CA ASP A 312 132.60 -47.01 62.63
C ASP A 312 131.10 -47.33 63.09
N GLU A 313 130.19 -47.12 62.09
CA GLU A 313 128.76 -47.50 61.68
C GLU A 313 127.56 -48.05 62.54
N ARG A 314 126.33 -47.47 62.33
CA ARG A 314 125.03 -48.07 61.84
C ARG A 314 123.81 -47.10 62.00
N GLN A 315 122.61 -47.17 61.38
CA GLN A 315 121.89 -48.15 60.50
C GLN A 315 120.86 -47.44 59.55
N LYS A 316 120.22 -48.14 58.59
CA LYS A 316 119.34 -47.55 57.54
C LYS A 316 118.11 -48.40 57.13
N GLN A 317 116.91 -47.78 57.11
CA GLN A 317 115.65 -48.08 56.37
C GLN A 317 114.86 -49.41 56.55
N GLN A 318 113.53 -49.26 56.74
CA GLN A 318 112.37 -50.12 56.35
C GLN A 318 111.07 -49.30 56.61
N ILE A 319 109.86 -49.52 56.03
CA ILE A 319 109.41 -50.22 54.80
C ILE A 319 108.06 -49.57 54.30
N GLN A 320 107.02 -50.32 53.88
CA GLN A 320 105.74 -49.84 53.32
C GLN A 320 104.53 -50.75 53.68
N SER A 321 103.30 -50.30 53.41
CA SER A 321 102.02 -51.07 53.44
C SER A 321 101.12 -50.63 52.25
N LEU A 322 100.08 -51.39 51.87
CA LEU A 322 99.47 -51.26 50.53
C LEU A 322 98.00 -51.72 50.37
N GLU A 323 97.07 -50.80 50.08
CA GLU A 323 95.67 -51.00 49.56
C GLU A 323 95.47 -50.11 48.28
N LYS A 324 94.67 -50.35 47.21
CA LYS A 324 93.45 -51.15 46.88
C LYS A 324 92.14 -50.44 47.28
N VAL A 325 90.98 -50.47 46.59
CA VAL A 325 90.45 -50.96 45.26
C VAL A 325 89.16 -50.12 44.95
N HIS A 326 88.33 -50.24 43.90
CA HIS A 326 88.02 -51.27 42.88
C HIS A 326 87.50 -50.62 41.57
N GLU A 327 86.53 -51.23 40.87
CA GLU A 327 86.04 -50.88 39.52
C GLU A 327 84.50 -51.06 39.41
N ARG A 328 83.81 -50.33 38.51
CA ARG A 328 82.86 -50.92 37.52
C ARG A 328 82.13 -49.90 36.62
N THR A 329 81.69 -50.39 35.46
CA THR A 329 80.81 -49.73 34.49
C THR A 329 79.43 -50.42 34.44
N SER A 330 78.31 -49.68 34.52
CA SER A 330 76.97 -50.28 34.35
C SER A 330 75.75 -49.35 34.10
N HIS A 331 75.86 -48.01 34.08
CA HIS A 331 74.67 -47.13 34.24
C HIS A 331 74.14 -46.38 33.00
N GLU A 332 74.72 -46.52 31.80
CA GLU A 332 74.29 -45.72 30.63
C GLU A 332 73.20 -46.36 29.75
N LYS A 333 72.90 -47.66 29.88
CA LYS A 333 71.96 -48.34 28.96
C LYS A 333 70.49 -48.17 29.30
N ASP A 334 70.13 -48.01 30.58
CA ASP A 334 68.72 -48.01 30.99
C ASP A 334 68.02 -46.66 30.77
N VAL A 335 68.77 -45.55 30.79
CA VAL A 335 68.25 -44.20 30.52
C VAL A 335 67.87 -44.01 29.03
N SER A 336 68.55 -44.70 28.11
CA SER A 336 68.26 -44.63 26.67
C SER A 336 66.99 -45.41 26.31
N ASN A 337 66.83 -46.63 26.84
CA ASN A 337 65.71 -47.52 26.52
C ASN A 337 64.34 -47.01 26.96
N LEU A 338 64.26 -46.22 28.05
CA LEU A 338 63.01 -45.61 28.50
C LEU A 338 62.56 -44.43 27.63
N ARG A 339 63.49 -43.63 27.09
CA ARG A 339 63.14 -42.48 26.23
C ARG A 339 62.54 -42.92 24.90
N ALA A 340 63.20 -43.90 24.24
CA ALA A 340 62.75 -44.43 22.95
C ALA A 340 61.30 -44.94 22.99
N ARG A 341 60.91 -45.65 24.05
CA ARG A 341 59.54 -46.19 24.20
C ARG A 341 58.48 -45.10 24.36
N TYR A 342 58.75 -44.03 25.12
CA TYR A 342 57.81 -42.92 25.25
C TYR A 342 57.67 -42.09 23.96
N GLU A 343 58.73 -41.96 23.14
CA GLU A 343 58.65 -41.31 21.83
C GLU A 343 57.91 -42.18 20.80
N GLU A 344 58.07 -43.50 20.86
CA GLU A 344 57.37 -44.46 20.00
C GLU A 344 55.88 -44.57 20.35
N GLU A 345 55.51 -44.64 21.64
CA GLU A 345 54.09 -44.60 22.07
C GLU A 345 53.42 -43.25 21.76
N SER A 346 54.13 -42.12 21.94
CA SER A 346 53.59 -40.78 21.64
C SER A 346 53.36 -40.56 20.14
N SER A 347 54.18 -41.16 19.28
CA SER A 347 54.00 -41.08 17.83
C SER A 347 52.88 -42.01 17.34
N GLN A 348 52.82 -43.26 17.81
CA GLN A 348 51.74 -44.20 17.45
C GLN A 348 50.34 -43.68 17.84
N MET A 349 50.20 -43.06 19.02
CA MET A 349 48.91 -42.56 19.49
C MET A 349 48.41 -41.36 18.65
N LYS A 350 49.31 -40.44 18.27
CA LYS A 350 48.99 -39.32 17.36
C LYS A 350 48.62 -39.80 15.95
N ASP A 351 49.33 -40.79 15.43
CA ASP A 351 49.09 -41.33 14.09
C ASP A 351 47.76 -42.11 14.01
N GLY A 352 47.35 -42.77 15.10
CA GLY A 352 46.02 -43.35 15.25
C GLY A 352 44.89 -42.30 15.35
N GLN A 353 45.11 -41.19 16.07
CA GLN A 353 44.17 -40.07 16.11
C GLN A 353 44.01 -39.37 14.75
N ALA A 354 45.10 -39.22 13.99
CA ALA A 354 45.05 -38.67 12.63
C ALA A 354 44.22 -39.55 11.69
N LYS A 355 44.46 -40.87 11.69
CA LYS A 355 43.76 -41.82 10.81
C LYS A 355 42.26 -41.94 11.12
N THR A 356 41.88 -41.92 12.40
CA THR A 356 40.46 -41.95 12.79
C THR A 356 39.72 -40.65 12.42
N LEU A 357 40.36 -39.48 12.55
CA LEU A 357 39.83 -38.22 12.03
C LEU A 357 39.68 -38.22 10.50
N GLU A 358 40.68 -38.74 9.77
CA GLU A 358 40.65 -38.80 8.31
C GLU A 358 39.56 -39.77 7.80
N GLU A 359 39.35 -40.91 8.47
CA GLU A 359 38.25 -41.83 8.17
C GLU A 359 36.87 -41.22 8.42
N VAL A 360 36.68 -40.50 9.54
CA VAL A 360 35.42 -39.81 9.84
C VAL A 360 35.16 -38.70 8.81
N SER A 361 36.20 -37.94 8.43
CA SER A 361 36.11 -36.94 7.37
C SER A 361 35.73 -37.55 6.02
N LYS A 362 36.37 -38.66 5.61
CA LYS A 362 36.04 -39.41 4.38
C LYS A 362 34.61 -39.96 4.41
N LYS A 363 34.14 -40.51 5.54
CA LYS A 363 32.76 -40.99 5.73
C LYS A 363 31.75 -39.85 5.65
N HIS A 364 32.02 -38.69 6.27
CA HIS A 364 31.17 -37.51 6.18
C HIS A 364 31.09 -36.96 4.74
N ARG A 365 32.24 -36.85 4.04
CA ARG A 365 32.29 -36.42 2.64
C ARG A 365 31.46 -37.34 1.73
N LEU A 366 31.63 -38.65 1.84
CA LEU A 366 30.84 -39.63 1.07
C LEU A 366 29.35 -39.58 1.41
N SER A 367 28.98 -39.34 2.68
CA SER A 367 27.58 -39.17 3.08
C SER A 367 26.96 -37.90 2.49
N LEU A 368 27.72 -36.80 2.42
CA LEU A 368 27.27 -35.55 1.81
C LEU A 368 27.13 -35.68 0.28
N GLU A 369 28.12 -36.31 -0.36
CA GLU A 369 28.18 -36.60 -1.79
C GLU A 369 27.02 -37.52 -2.23
N ASN A 370 26.69 -38.53 -1.43
CA ASN A 370 25.50 -39.37 -1.64
C ASN A 370 24.19 -38.59 -1.45
N ALA A 371 24.07 -37.76 -0.41
CA ALA A 371 22.85 -36.98 -0.14
C ALA A 371 22.55 -35.96 -1.26
N LEU A 372 23.58 -35.30 -1.79
CA LEU A 372 23.47 -34.42 -2.95
C LEU A 372 23.04 -35.21 -4.20
N ASN A 373 23.67 -36.37 -4.47
CA ASN A 373 23.29 -37.24 -5.58
C ASN A 373 21.84 -37.75 -5.49
N THR A 374 21.28 -37.97 -4.30
CA THR A 374 19.86 -38.32 -4.13
C THR A 374 18.94 -37.11 -4.39
N ALA A 375 19.26 -35.95 -3.82
CA ALA A 375 18.45 -34.74 -4.00
C ALA A 375 18.42 -34.27 -5.46
N GLU A 376 19.53 -34.41 -6.19
CA GLU A 376 19.63 -34.07 -7.61
C GLU A 376 18.81 -35.04 -8.48
N LYS A 377 18.78 -36.34 -8.15
CA LYS A 377 17.92 -37.34 -8.82
C LYS A 377 16.44 -37.07 -8.57
N ASP A 378 16.04 -36.77 -7.34
CA ASP A 378 14.63 -36.47 -7.04
C ASP A 378 14.18 -35.15 -7.69
N LYS A 379 15.04 -34.13 -7.73
CA LYS A 379 14.80 -32.91 -8.53
C LYS A 379 14.59 -33.23 -10.01
N SER A 380 15.47 -34.04 -10.61
CA SER A 380 15.32 -34.46 -12.01
C SER A 380 14.04 -35.26 -12.25
N ARG A 381 13.63 -36.10 -11.29
CA ARG A 381 12.39 -36.89 -11.37
C ARG A 381 11.15 -36.00 -11.34
N LEU A 382 11.10 -35.02 -10.41
CA LEU A 382 9.99 -34.08 -10.29
C LEU A 382 9.85 -33.16 -11.51
N LEU A 383 10.97 -32.76 -12.15
CA LEU A 383 10.93 -32.01 -13.41
C LEU A 383 10.32 -32.85 -14.54
N ALA A 384 10.76 -34.11 -14.70
CA ALA A 384 10.19 -35.02 -15.70
C ALA A 384 8.70 -35.35 -15.43
N GLU A 385 8.29 -35.46 -14.17
CA GLU A 385 6.88 -35.63 -13.77
C GLU A 385 6.02 -34.42 -14.17
N LEU A 386 6.55 -33.19 -14.00
CA LEU A 386 5.90 -31.93 -14.42
C LEU A 386 5.82 -31.79 -15.96
N GLU A 387 6.92 -32.03 -16.68
CA GLU A 387 6.94 -32.02 -18.15
C GLU A 387 5.92 -33.00 -18.72
N GLN A 388 5.80 -34.19 -18.12
CA GLN A 388 4.81 -35.19 -18.50
C GLN A 388 3.37 -34.78 -18.14
N GLN A 389 3.14 -33.91 -17.14
CA GLN A 389 1.80 -33.37 -16.86
C GLN A 389 1.39 -32.35 -17.93
N PHE A 390 2.25 -31.37 -18.23
CA PHE A 390 1.99 -30.38 -19.28
C PHE A 390 1.74 -31.03 -20.64
N GLU A 391 2.49 -32.07 -21.00
CA GLU A 391 2.32 -32.75 -22.29
C GLU A 391 0.99 -33.52 -22.40
N ARG A 392 0.47 -34.08 -21.30
CA ARG A 392 -0.89 -34.66 -21.27
C ARG A 392 -1.97 -33.59 -21.46
N GLU A 393 -1.85 -32.47 -20.74
CA GLU A 393 -2.83 -31.37 -20.83
C GLU A 393 -2.83 -30.79 -22.26
N ARG A 394 -1.65 -30.56 -22.84
CA ARG A 394 -1.46 -30.10 -24.22
C ARG A 394 -2.15 -31.01 -25.24
N LEU A 395 -1.99 -32.33 -25.11
CA LEU A 395 -2.65 -33.30 -25.99
C LEU A 395 -4.17 -33.26 -25.83
N SER A 396 -4.69 -33.20 -24.59
CA SER A 396 -6.13 -33.15 -24.35
C SER A 396 -6.81 -31.88 -24.91
N LEU A 397 -6.10 -30.75 -24.92
CA LEU A 397 -6.59 -29.49 -25.50
C LEU A 397 -6.56 -29.53 -27.03
N GLU A 398 -5.56 -30.18 -27.63
CA GLU A 398 -5.48 -30.36 -29.09
C GLU A 398 -6.55 -31.36 -29.58
N GLU A 399 -6.86 -32.40 -28.80
CA GLU A 399 -8.01 -33.29 -29.04
C GLU A 399 -9.35 -32.53 -28.99
N GLN A 400 -9.61 -31.75 -27.95
CA GLN A 400 -10.84 -30.94 -27.84
C GLN A 400 -10.99 -29.94 -28.99
N LYS A 401 -9.89 -29.29 -29.39
CA LYS A 401 -9.82 -28.40 -30.55
C LYS A 401 -10.14 -29.13 -31.86
N SER A 402 -9.64 -30.36 -32.05
CA SER A 402 -9.93 -31.17 -33.24
C SER A 402 -11.42 -31.55 -33.34
N LEU A 403 -12.07 -31.86 -32.21
CA LEU A 403 -13.49 -32.19 -32.16
C LEU A 403 -14.38 -30.98 -32.50
N LEU A 404 -14.04 -29.80 -31.98
CA LEU A 404 -14.74 -28.54 -32.31
C LEU A 404 -14.54 -28.15 -33.78
N GLN A 405 -13.36 -28.42 -34.35
CA GLN A 405 -13.09 -28.20 -35.77
C GLN A 405 -14.00 -29.09 -36.64
N GLN A 406 -14.09 -30.38 -36.32
CA GLN A 406 -14.95 -31.33 -37.04
C GLN A 406 -16.44 -30.91 -36.99
N GLN A 407 -16.95 -30.49 -35.83
CA GLN A 407 -18.34 -30.02 -35.68
C GLN A 407 -18.64 -28.77 -36.54
N LEU A 408 -17.67 -27.86 -36.71
CA LEU A 408 -17.81 -26.70 -37.58
C LEU A 408 -17.86 -27.08 -39.07
N ASP A 409 -17.10 -28.09 -39.47
CA ASP A 409 -17.05 -28.55 -40.86
C ASP A 409 -18.27 -29.41 -41.24
N GLU A 410 -18.79 -30.24 -40.32
CA GLU A 410 -20.10 -30.92 -40.48
C GLU A 410 -21.26 -29.91 -40.66
N LEU A 411 -21.30 -28.83 -39.86
CA LEU A 411 -22.28 -27.75 -40.01
C LEU A 411 -22.16 -27.00 -41.35
N ARG A 412 -20.94 -26.88 -41.90
CA ARG A 412 -20.70 -26.26 -43.22
C ARG A 412 -21.23 -27.13 -44.36
N GLU A 413 -21.00 -28.44 -44.32
CA GLU A 413 -21.54 -29.36 -45.33
C GLU A 413 -23.08 -29.39 -45.29
N GLU A 414 -23.69 -29.41 -44.10
CA GLU A 414 -25.14 -29.39 -43.95
C GLU A 414 -25.77 -28.10 -44.54
N LEU A 415 -25.18 -26.93 -44.29
CA LEU A 415 -25.63 -25.66 -44.89
C LEU A 415 -25.40 -25.60 -46.41
N THR A 416 -24.30 -26.17 -46.90
CA THR A 416 -23.97 -26.20 -48.33
C THR A 416 -24.96 -27.07 -49.12
N SER A 417 -25.34 -28.23 -48.58
CA SER A 417 -26.34 -29.10 -49.20
C SER A 417 -27.72 -28.41 -49.33
N LYS A 418 -28.17 -27.72 -48.26
CA LYS A 418 -29.42 -26.94 -48.24
C LYS A 418 -29.43 -25.79 -49.26
N LEU A 419 -28.27 -25.20 -49.55
CA LEU A 419 -28.14 -24.18 -50.60
C LEU A 419 -28.27 -24.80 -52.01
N THR A 420 -27.70 -25.98 -52.24
CA THR A 420 -27.80 -26.64 -53.56
C THR A 420 -29.22 -27.02 -53.94
N THR A 421 -30.00 -27.59 -53.01
CA THR A 421 -31.40 -27.99 -53.27
C THR A 421 -32.30 -26.80 -53.61
N ALA A 422 -32.05 -25.61 -53.04
CA ALA A 422 -32.81 -24.40 -53.38
C ALA A 422 -32.55 -23.91 -54.82
N ASN A 423 -31.32 -24.02 -55.32
CA ASN A 423 -30.98 -23.63 -56.69
C ASN A 423 -31.61 -24.56 -57.75
N GLU A 424 -31.81 -25.84 -57.42
CA GLU A 424 -32.46 -26.81 -58.31
C GLU A 424 -33.96 -26.50 -58.52
N GLU A 425 -34.66 -26.02 -57.48
CA GLU A 425 -36.06 -25.58 -57.61
C GLU A 425 -36.21 -24.30 -58.44
N VAL A 426 -35.32 -23.31 -58.27
CA VAL A 426 -35.28 -22.11 -59.13
C VAL A 426 -35.09 -22.52 -60.60
N SER A 427 -34.21 -23.50 -60.83
CA SER A 427 -33.93 -24.09 -62.15
C SER A 427 -35.07 -24.94 -62.71
N ARG A 428 -36.13 -25.24 -61.93
CA ARG A 428 -37.39 -25.85 -62.40
C ARG A 428 -38.34 -24.78 -62.94
N LEU A 429 -38.63 -23.76 -62.13
CA LEU A 429 -39.59 -22.70 -62.45
C LEU A 429 -39.23 -21.93 -63.74
N GLN A 430 -37.93 -21.71 -63.99
CA GLN A 430 -37.46 -21.02 -65.20
C GLN A 430 -37.76 -21.78 -66.51
N ARG A 431 -37.94 -23.11 -66.47
CA ARG A 431 -38.26 -23.93 -67.66
C ARG A 431 -39.75 -23.92 -68.00
N GLU A 432 -40.62 -23.71 -67.01
CA GLU A 432 -42.07 -23.62 -67.20
C GLU A 432 -42.44 -22.28 -67.86
N MET A 433 -41.78 -21.18 -67.47
CA MET A 433 -41.84 -19.86 -68.13
C MET A 433 -41.64 -19.94 -69.66
N HIS A 434 -40.55 -20.58 -70.11
CA HIS A 434 -40.19 -20.67 -71.53
C HIS A 434 -41.23 -21.40 -72.41
N GLN A 435 -42.16 -22.16 -71.82
CA GLN A 435 -43.24 -22.82 -72.58
C GLN A 435 -44.46 -21.91 -72.82
N GLY A 436 -44.61 -20.82 -72.06
CA GLY A 436 -45.65 -19.83 -72.29
C GLY A 436 -45.36 -18.97 -73.53
N GLU A 437 -44.11 -18.57 -73.70
CA GLU A 437 -43.65 -17.58 -74.69
C GLU A 437 -43.88 -18.03 -76.15
N GLN A 438 -43.83 -19.34 -76.43
CA GLN A 438 -44.00 -19.87 -77.78
C GLN A 438 -45.40 -19.60 -78.38
N LYS A 439 -46.42 -19.35 -77.55
CA LYS A 439 -47.80 -19.13 -78.00
C LYS A 439 -48.08 -17.69 -78.45
N LEU A 440 -47.16 -16.75 -78.21
CA LEU A 440 -47.34 -15.32 -78.45
C LEU A 440 -47.01 -14.88 -79.89
N ARG A 441 -46.28 -15.69 -80.66
CA ARG A 441 -45.85 -15.40 -82.06
C ARG A 441 -46.95 -15.41 -83.12
N ALA A 442 -48.22 -15.47 -82.73
CA ALA A 442 -49.34 -15.33 -83.66
C ALA A 442 -49.75 -13.86 -83.91
N ALA A 443 -49.33 -12.93 -83.06
CA ALA A 443 -49.76 -11.52 -83.08
C ALA A 443 -48.87 -10.59 -83.94
N GLU A 444 -47.97 -11.14 -84.76
CA GLU A 444 -46.85 -10.37 -85.35
C GLU A 444 -47.26 -9.32 -86.41
N GLY A 445 -48.53 -9.29 -86.82
CA GLY A 445 -49.06 -8.24 -87.71
C GLY A 445 -49.13 -6.83 -87.11
N GLN A 446 -49.16 -6.69 -85.78
CA GLN A 446 -49.12 -5.40 -85.09
C GLN A 446 -47.69 -4.92 -84.76
N ILE A 447 -46.66 -5.71 -85.12
CA ILE A 447 -45.28 -5.47 -84.67
C ILE A 447 -44.57 -4.33 -85.44
N SER A 448 -45.02 -3.91 -86.63
CA SER A 448 -44.31 -2.85 -87.38
C SER A 448 -44.36 -1.48 -86.69
N THR A 449 -45.50 -1.06 -86.15
CA THR A 449 -45.62 0.19 -85.37
C THR A 449 -45.10 0.03 -83.95
N LEU A 450 -45.17 -1.17 -83.38
CA LEU A 450 -44.50 -1.48 -82.12
C LEU A 450 -42.98 -1.49 -82.25
N LYS A 451 -42.39 -1.77 -83.43
CA LYS A 451 -40.92 -1.76 -83.65
C LYS A 451 -40.29 -0.38 -83.45
N GLU A 452 -40.87 0.67 -84.03
CA GLU A 452 -40.34 2.04 -83.85
C GLU A 452 -40.48 2.56 -82.40
N ALA A 453 -41.43 2.00 -81.63
CA ALA A 453 -41.53 2.21 -80.19
C ALA A 453 -40.55 1.30 -79.41
N GLN A 454 -40.37 0.06 -79.85
CA GLN A 454 -39.46 -0.94 -79.29
C GLN A 454 -38.00 -0.52 -79.42
N ASP A 455 -37.59 0.10 -80.52
CA ASP A 455 -36.22 0.57 -80.71
C ASP A 455 -35.89 1.72 -79.74
N LYS A 456 -36.81 2.67 -79.54
CA LYS A 456 -36.68 3.73 -78.53
C LYS A 456 -36.73 3.18 -77.11
N LEU A 457 -37.64 2.24 -76.84
CA LEU A 457 -37.69 1.53 -75.57
C LEU A 457 -36.47 0.62 -75.36
N LEU A 458 -35.77 0.17 -76.41
CA LEU A 458 -34.49 -0.54 -76.32
C LEU A 458 -33.35 0.41 -75.99
N GLU A 459 -33.29 1.60 -76.59
CA GLU A 459 -32.33 2.65 -76.19
C GLU A 459 -32.56 3.07 -74.73
N GLU A 460 -33.81 3.27 -74.30
CA GLU A 460 -34.15 3.56 -72.90
C GLU A 460 -33.88 2.37 -71.97
N LEU A 461 -34.15 1.13 -72.41
CA LEU A 461 -33.87 -0.08 -71.64
C LEU A 461 -32.37 -0.34 -71.50
N ASP A 462 -31.56 -0.10 -72.54
CA ASP A 462 -30.11 -0.25 -72.46
C ASP A 462 -29.44 0.95 -71.76
N ALA A 463 -30.01 2.16 -71.81
CA ALA A 463 -29.60 3.29 -70.98
C ALA A 463 -30.01 3.12 -69.50
N THR A 464 -31.09 2.41 -69.20
CA THR A 464 -31.45 2.05 -67.81
C THR A 464 -30.68 0.82 -67.33
N ARG A 465 -30.38 -0.17 -68.19
CA ARG A 465 -29.42 -1.26 -67.88
C ARG A 465 -28.00 -0.73 -67.71
N ALA A 466 -27.57 0.29 -68.46
CA ALA A 466 -26.29 0.97 -68.24
C ALA A 466 -26.27 1.62 -66.85
N ARG A 467 -27.26 2.46 -66.53
CA ARG A 467 -27.42 3.05 -65.18
C ARG A 467 -27.60 2.00 -64.07
N LEU A 468 -28.19 0.84 -64.35
CA LEU A 468 -28.30 -0.28 -63.41
C LEU A 468 -26.96 -1.00 -63.21
N ARG A 469 -26.14 -1.15 -64.26
CA ARG A 469 -24.76 -1.65 -64.14
C ARG A 469 -23.88 -0.64 -63.41
N GLU A 470 -24.02 0.65 -63.68
CA GLU A 470 -23.29 1.73 -62.99
C GLU A 470 -23.65 1.77 -61.50
N THR A 471 -24.95 1.74 -61.15
CA THR A 471 -25.39 1.70 -59.74
C THR A 471 -25.07 0.37 -59.07
N SER A 472 -25.10 -0.76 -59.77
CA SER A 472 -24.63 -2.05 -59.26
C SER A 472 -23.12 -2.04 -59.01
N ASN A 473 -22.32 -1.52 -59.94
CA ASN A 473 -20.86 -1.38 -59.77
C ASN A 473 -20.53 -0.42 -58.63
N LEU A 474 -21.25 0.70 -58.51
CA LEU A 474 -21.11 1.64 -57.40
C LEU A 474 -21.51 1.00 -56.06
N LEU A 475 -22.57 0.19 -56.04
CA LEU A 475 -23.01 -0.54 -54.84
C LEU A 475 -22.01 -1.65 -54.46
N THR A 476 -21.40 -2.35 -55.43
CA THR A 476 -20.30 -3.29 -55.19
C THR A 476 -19.04 -2.57 -54.71
N ALA A 477 -18.72 -1.39 -55.25
CA ALA A 477 -17.61 -0.55 -54.77
C ALA A 477 -17.86 -0.08 -53.33
N LEU A 478 -19.05 0.44 -53.03
CA LEU A 478 -19.46 0.84 -51.67
C LEU A 478 -19.53 -0.34 -50.70
N GLN A 479 -19.85 -1.57 -51.16
CA GLN A 479 -19.71 -2.79 -50.36
C GLN A 479 -18.23 -3.12 -50.08
N GLY A 480 -17.34 -2.99 -51.06
CA GLY A 480 -15.90 -3.15 -50.88
C GLY A 480 -15.28 -2.09 -49.96
N GLU A 481 -15.73 -0.84 -50.05
CA GLU A 481 -15.37 0.23 -49.12
C GLU A 481 -15.91 -0.05 -47.71
N LEU A 482 -17.17 -0.50 -47.58
CA LEU A 482 -17.74 -0.89 -46.29
C LEU A 482 -17.00 -2.09 -45.67
N GLU A 483 -16.61 -3.09 -46.45
CA GLU A 483 -15.81 -4.22 -45.96
C GLU A 483 -14.38 -3.80 -45.59
N THR A 484 -13.73 -2.95 -46.38
CA THR A 484 -12.38 -2.47 -46.03
C THR A 484 -12.40 -1.55 -44.81
N GLN A 485 -13.43 -0.72 -44.63
CA GLN A 485 -13.65 0.02 -43.39
C GLN A 485 -13.93 -0.93 -42.21
N LYS A 486 -14.76 -1.97 -42.36
CA LYS A 486 -14.95 -3.01 -41.33
C LYS A 486 -13.63 -3.66 -40.93
N ARG A 487 -12.85 -4.17 -41.90
CA ARG A 487 -11.53 -4.77 -41.66
C ARG A 487 -10.54 -3.80 -41.00
N GLN A 488 -10.56 -2.51 -41.39
CA GLN A 488 -9.74 -1.47 -40.73
C GLN A 488 -10.20 -1.16 -39.30
N HIS A 489 -11.51 -1.15 -39.04
CA HIS A 489 -12.05 -0.97 -37.69
C HIS A 489 -11.75 -2.19 -36.80
N GLU A 490 -11.93 -3.41 -37.31
CA GLU A 490 -11.58 -4.67 -36.63
C GLU A 490 -10.08 -4.70 -36.31
N ALA A 491 -9.21 -4.38 -37.26
CA ALA A 491 -7.77 -4.29 -37.02
C ALA A 491 -7.42 -3.26 -35.94
N LYS A 492 -7.97 -2.04 -36.00
CA LYS A 492 -7.78 -1.02 -34.94
C LYS A 492 -8.32 -1.47 -33.58
N LEU A 493 -9.39 -2.25 -33.55
CA LEU A 493 -10.02 -2.77 -32.34
C LEU A 493 -9.20 -3.95 -31.75
N VAL A 494 -8.48 -4.71 -32.58
CA VAL A 494 -7.46 -5.67 -32.15
C VAL A 494 -6.24 -4.94 -31.59
N THR A 495 -5.62 -4.01 -32.33
CA THR A 495 -4.40 -3.33 -31.86
C THR A 495 -4.64 -2.53 -30.57
N THR A 496 -5.80 -1.87 -30.43
CA THR A 496 -6.15 -1.18 -29.17
C THR A 496 -6.37 -2.17 -28.02
N LYS A 497 -6.97 -3.34 -28.25
CA LYS A 497 -7.06 -4.40 -27.22
C LYS A 497 -5.68 -4.96 -26.84
N GLU A 498 -4.76 -5.08 -27.80
CA GLU A 498 -3.39 -5.52 -27.55
C GLU A 498 -2.60 -4.47 -26.77
N GLU A 499 -2.74 -3.18 -27.09
CA GLU A 499 -2.19 -2.07 -26.30
C GLU A 499 -2.78 -2.00 -24.88
N GLU A 500 -4.10 -2.14 -24.73
CA GLU A 500 -4.76 -2.23 -23.41
C GLU A 500 -4.24 -3.43 -22.61
N LYS A 501 -4.12 -4.61 -23.24
CA LYS A 501 -3.54 -5.79 -22.60
C LYS A 501 -2.09 -5.53 -22.16
N LEU A 502 -1.25 -4.97 -23.03
CA LEU A 502 0.15 -4.67 -22.70
C LEU A 502 0.28 -3.63 -21.56
N LYS A 503 -0.66 -2.67 -21.45
CA LYS A 503 -0.74 -1.77 -20.28
C LYS A 503 -1.11 -2.54 -19.02
N MET A 504 -2.10 -3.43 -19.08
CA MET A 504 -2.54 -4.25 -17.93
C MET A 504 -1.45 -5.24 -17.48
N ASP A 505 -0.82 -5.97 -18.40
CA ASP A 505 0.30 -6.88 -18.14
C ASP A 505 1.48 -6.11 -17.49
N LYS A 506 1.78 -4.90 -17.98
CA LYS A 506 2.80 -4.02 -17.39
C LYS A 506 2.41 -3.50 -16.00
N MET A 507 1.15 -3.13 -15.76
CA MET A 507 0.67 -2.71 -14.45
C MET A 507 0.69 -3.87 -13.44
N ALA A 508 0.35 -5.09 -13.86
CA ALA A 508 0.47 -6.30 -13.06
C ALA A 508 1.94 -6.54 -12.65
N LEU A 509 2.86 -6.55 -13.61
CA LEU A 509 4.30 -6.70 -13.34
C LEU A 509 4.84 -5.59 -12.41
N GLU A 510 4.43 -4.34 -12.64
CA GLU A 510 4.80 -3.22 -11.75
C GLU A 510 4.25 -3.37 -10.33
N LEU A 511 3.08 -3.99 -10.15
CA LEU A 511 2.53 -4.30 -8.83
C LEU A 511 3.27 -5.49 -8.19
N GLU A 512 3.52 -6.57 -8.91
CA GLU A 512 4.30 -7.71 -8.42
C GLU A 512 5.71 -7.30 -7.98
N LEU A 513 6.38 -6.43 -8.73
CA LEU A 513 7.69 -5.87 -8.36
C LEU A 513 7.61 -4.98 -7.10
N LYS A 514 6.53 -4.20 -6.93
CA LYS A 514 6.31 -3.40 -5.71
C LYS A 514 6.04 -4.30 -4.49
N TRP A 515 5.18 -5.31 -4.65
CA TRP A 515 4.84 -6.27 -3.59
C TRP A 515 6.05 -7.11 -3.17
N THR A 516 6.82 -7.64 -4.13
CA THR A 516 8.02 -8.43 -3.82
C THR A 516 9.13 -7.58 -3.18
N GLU A 517 9.34 -6.34 -3.62
CA GLU A 517 10.30 -5.44 -2.97
C GLU A 517 9.85 -5.03 -1.57
N THR A 518 8.56 -4.75 -1.35
CA THR A 518 8.00 -4.47 -0.01
C THR A 518 8.18 -5.69 0.90
N LEU A 519 7.82 -6.89 0.43
CA LEU A 519 7.99 -8.13 1.20
C LEU A 519 9.47 -8.38 1.53
N ARG A 520 10.39 -8.08 0.59
CA ARG A 520 11.84 -8.17 0.80
C ARG A 520 12.35 -7.15 1.81
N GLN A 521 11.77 -5.94 1.86
CA GLN A 521 12.10 -4.91 2.84
C GLN A 521 11.59 -5.26 4.24
N GLU A 522 10.35 -5.72 4.40
CA GLU A 522 9.86 -6.20 5.72
C GLU A 522 10.64 -7.44 6.19
N CYS A 523 10.93 -8.39 5.29
CA CYS A 523 11.83 -9.51 5.57
C CYS A 523 13.30 -9.11 5.81
N LYS A 524 13.69 -7.85 5.54
CA LYS A 524 14.99 -7.29 5.92
C LYS A 524 14.91 -6.68 7.32
N LYS A 525 13.89 -5.85 7.59
CA LYS A 525 13.63 -5.26 8.92
C LYS A 525 13.51 -6.31 10.02
N LEU A 526 12.69 -7.35 9.82
CA LEU A 526 12.51 -8.45 10.77
C LEU A 526 13.82 -9.24 11.05
N ARG A 527 14.82 -9.16 10.18
CA ARG A 527 16.16 -9.73 10.39
C ARG A 527 17.17 -8.73 10.94
N GLU A 528 16.84 -7.46 10.97
CA GLU A 528 17.59 -6.37 11.61
C GLU A 528 17.13 -6.25 13.06
N GLU A 529 15.83 -6.14 13.29
CA GLU A 529 15.15 -6.25 14.59
C GLU A 529 15.61 -7.50 15.37
N LEU A 530 15.48 -8.71 14.81
CA LEU A 530 15.92 -9.96 15.46
C LEU A 530 17.45 -10.03 15.73
N ARG A 531 18.28 -9.23 15.04
CA ARG A 531 19.71 -9.13 15.37
C ARG A 531 19.98 -8.08 16.44
N GLU A 532 19.21 -7.02 16.47
CA GLU A 532 19.27 -5.98 17.50
C GLU A 532 18.79 -6.57 18.83
N ASP A 533 17.67 -7.30 18.86
CA ASP A 533 17.20 -8.11 20.01
C ASP A 533 18.31 -9.05 20.53
N HIS A 534 18.95 -9.82 19.64
CA HIS A 534 20.00 -10.76 20.03
C HIS A 534 21.31 -10.10 20.50
N GLU A 535 21.65 -8.91 20.02
CA GLU A 535 22.79 -8.13 20.53
C GLU A 535 22.44 -7.38 21.83
N GLU A 536 21.18 -6.99 22.03
CA GLU A 536 20.68 -6.45 23.30
C GLU A 536 20.65 -7.53 24.39
N ASP A 537 20.06 -8.71 24.13
CA ASP A 537 20.12 -9.88 25.04
C ASP A 537 21.57 -10.23 25.41
N LYS A 538 22.47 -10.23 24.41
CA LYS A 538 23.89 -10.53 24.59
C LYS A 538 24.63 -9.45 25.39
N THR A 539 24.34 -8.17 25.19
CA THR A 539 24.95 -7.08 25.97
C THR A 539 24.38 -7.02 27.39
N ASN A 540 23.08 -7.26 27.57
CA ASN A 540 22.45 -7.40 28.88
C ASN A 540 23.02 -8.59 29.67
N ALA A 541 23.18 -9.77 29.04
CA ALA A 541 23.81 -10.93 29.67
C ALA A 541 25.28 -10.66 30.03
N LEU A 542 26.05 -9.98 29.17
CA LEU A 542 27.43 -9.58 29.46
C LEU A 542 27.51 -8.56 30.60
N ALA A 543 26.60 -7.59 30.66
CA ALA A 543 26.51 -6.61 31.74
C ALA A 543 26.18 -7.28 33.08
N GLN A 544 25.20 -8.20 33.10
CA GLN A 544 24.85 -8.99 34.29
C GLN A 544 26.03 -9.88 34.74
N MET A 545 26.78 -10.47 33.80
CA MET A 545 27.99 -11.25 34.08
C MET A 545 29.20 -10.40 34.50
N SER A 546 29.21 -9.09 34.25
CA SER A 546 30.17 -8.16 34.87
C SER A 546 29.71 -7.82 36.28
N GLN A 547 28.47 -7.32 36.43
CA GLN A 547 27.92 -6.87 37.71
C GLN A 547 28.00 -7.95 38.80
N THR A 548 27.74 -9.22 38.46
CA THR A 548 27.90 -10.35 39.38
C THR A 548 29.35 -10.56 39.81
N LYS A 549 30.31 -10.53 38.89
CA LYS A 549 31.76 -10.60 39.21
C LYS A 549 32.24 -9.40 40.02
N ASP A 550 31.77 -8.20 39.70
CA ASP A 550 32.12 -6.99 40.43
C ASP A 550 31.58 -7.05 41.87
N GLN A 551 30.36 -7.58 42.06
CA GLN A 551 29.80 -7.86 43.39
C GLN A 551 30.56 -8.96 44.13
N GLU A 552 30.94 -10.07 43.47
CA GLU A 552 31.78 -11.12 44.06
C GLU A 552 33.15 -10.58 44.49
N LEU A 553 33.78 -9.74 43.67
CA LEU A 553 35.04 -9.07 43.99
C LEU A 553 34.90 -8.09 45.15
N CYS A 554 33.80 -7.33 45.24
CA CYS A 554 33.51 -6.48 46.40
C CYS A 554 33.30 -7.32 47.67
N ASN A 555 32.45 -8.34 47.63
CA ASN A 555 32.21 -9.26 48.74
C ASN A 555 33.52 -9.91 49.24
N ALA A 556 34.38 -10.33 48.32
CA ALA A 556 35.70 -10.90 48.64
C ALA A 556 36.65 -9.86 49.25
N ARG A 557 36.71 -8.64 48.69
CA ARG A 557 37.52 -7.53 49.23
C ARG A 557 37.09 -7.19 50.66
N GLU A 558 35.80 -7.05 50.92
CA GLU A 558 35.28 -6.80 52.27
C GLU A 558 35.57 -7.97 53.22
N SER A 559 35.45 -9.22 52.77
CA SER A 559 35.75 -10.39 53.59
C SER A 559 37.23 -10.42 54.00
N TRP A 560 38.14 -10.13 53.06
CA TRP A 560 39.57 -9.97 53.35
C TRP A 560 39.86 -8.75 54.22
N GLN A 561 39.18 -7.63 54.02
CA GLN A 561 39.39 -6.42 54.80
C GLN A 561 38.96 -6.62 56.26
N ARG A 562 37.78 -7.22 56.52
CA ARG A 562 37.39 -7.68 57.86
C ARG A 562 38.44 -8.61 58.47
N LYS A 563 39.03 -9.51 57.68
CA LYS A 563 40.10 -10.42 58.13
C LYS A 563 41.40 -9.68 58.49
N VAL A 564 41.71 -8.58 57.82
CA VAL A 564 42.84 -7.70 58.17
C VAL A 564 42.52 -6.90 59.43
N GLU A 565 41.29 -6.40 59.58
CA GLU A 565 40.80 -5.69 60.77
C GLU A 565 40.84 -6.61 62.02
N ASP A 566 40.31 -7.85 61.93
CA ASP A 566 40.43 -8.91 62.95
C ASP A 566 41.89 -9.10 63.43
N LEU A 567 42.84 -9.12 62.48
CA LEU A 567 44.25 -9.39 62.75
C LEU A 567 44.96 -8.16 63.32
N LEU A 568 44.59 -6.95 62.90
CA LEU A 568 45.10 -5.71 63.47
C LEU A 568 44.60 -5.51 64.92
N GLU A 569 43.37 -5.90 65.23
CA GLU A 569 42.84 -5.91 66.59
C GLU A 569 43.57 -6.94 67.47
N GLN A 570 43.77 -8.18 66.98
CA GLN A 570 44.58 -9.19 67.67
C GLN A 570 46.02 -8.73 67.92
N ILE A 571 46.68 -8.09 66.94
CA ILE A 571 48.02 -7.51 67.09
C ILE A 571 48.01 -6.39 68.14
N SER A 572 46.93 -5.60 68.22
CA SER A 572 46.80 -4.50 69.19
C SER A 572 46.59 -5.04 70.62
N LEU A 573 45.76 -6.06 70.79
CA LEU A 573 45.58 -6.78 72.06
C LEU A 573 46.88 -7.46 72.53
N LEU A 574 47.63 -8.08 71.62
CA LEU A 574 48.95 -8.66 71.91
C LEU A 574 49.97 -7.60 72.32
N LYS A 575 50.01 -6.45 71.64
CA LYS A 575 50.85 -5.30 72.04
C LYS A 575 50.50 -4.81 73.44
N GLN A 576 49.21 -4.60 73.74
CA GLN A 576 48.76 -4.15 75.05
C GLN A 576 49.08 -5.17 76.15
N SER A 577 48.96 -6.47 75.86
CA SER A 577 49.34 -7.55 76.77
C SER A 577 50.85 -7.56 77.06
N LEU A 578 51.68 -7.42 76.02
CA LEU A 578 53.14 -7.31 76.16
C LEU A 578 53.56 -6.05 76.91
N GLU A 579 52.92 -4.90 76.64
CA GLU A 579 53.20 -3.63 77.33
C GLU A 579 52.79 -3.68 78.81
N MET A 580 51.68 -4.38 79.13
CA MET A 580 51.30 -4.69 80.51
C MET A 580 52.31 -5.62 81.20
N GLN A 581 52.80 -6.67 80.52
CA GLN A 581 53.85 -7.54 81.07
C GLN A 581 55.18 -6.79 81.26
N LEU A 582 55.55 -5.92 80.32
CA LEU A 582 56.79 -5.14 80.36
C LEU A 582 56.73 -4.14 81.52
N SER A 583 55.64 -3.38 81.66
CA SER A 583 55.43 -2.47 82.80
C SER A 583 55.36 -3.19 84.16
N GLN A 584 54.75 -4.38 84.23
CA GLN A 584 54.82 -5.24 85.43
C GLN A 584 56.28 -5.64 85.75
N SER A 585 57.03 -6.13 84.77
CA SER A 585 58.44 -6.52 84.96
C SER A 585 59.32 -5.33 85.35
N GLN A 586 59.05 -4.14 84.81
CA GLN A 586 59.74 -2.90 85.14
C GLN A 586 59.40 -2.43 86.56
N SER A 587 58.15 -2.61 87.01
CA SER A 587 57.75 -2.34 88.39
C SER A 587 58.44 -3.28 89.39
N SER A 588 58.50 -4.59 89.09
CA SER A 588 59.27 -5.55 89.89
C SER A 588 60.78 -5.24 89.90
N LEU A 589 61.34 -4.81 88.77
CA LEU A 589 62.73 -4.37 88.69
C LEU A 589 62.98 -3.11 89.54
N GLN A 590 62.06 -2.13 89.52
CA GLN A 590 62.14 -0.94 90.36
C GLN A 590 62.02 -1.28 91.86
N GLN A 591 61.16 -2.22 92.24
CA GLN A 591 61.08 -2.71 93.62
C GLN A 591 62.38 -3.39 94.06
N LEU A 592 62.97 -4.24 93.20
CA LEU A 592 64.24 -4.90 93.50
C LEU A 592 65.42 -3.92 93.53
N GLN A 593 65.44 -2.91 92.65
CA GLN A 593 66.41 -1.80 92.70
C GLN A 593 66.25 -0.96 93.97
N ALA A 594 65.01 -0.72 94.41
CA ALA A 594 64.74 -0.04 95.68
C ALA A 594 65.26 -0.87 96.87
N GLN A 595 64.98 -2.18 96.90
CA GLN A 595 65.53 -3.10 97.92
C GLN A 595 67.07 -3.10 97.93
N PHE A 596 67.73 -3.26 96.79
CA PHE A 596 69.20 -3.16 96.72
C PHE A 596 69.73 -1.77 97.08
N SER A 597 68.96 -0.69 96.85
CA SER A 597 69.35 0.65 97.32
C SER A 597 69.26 0.76 98.85
N GLN A 598 68.23 0.18 99.46
CA GLN A 598 68.04 0.13 100.91
C GLN A 598 69.08 -0.77 101.59
N GLU A 599 69.41 -1.93 101.01
CA GLU A 599 70.52 -2.78 101.47
C GLU A 599 71.86 -2.06 101.34
N ARG A 600 72.11 -1.35 100.24
CA ARG A 600 73.33 -0.55 100.06
C ARG A 600 73.40 0.63 101.02
N GLU A 601 72.29 1.29 101.35
CA GLU A 601 72.24 2.32 102.38
C GLU A 601 72.41 1.74 103.78
N HIS A 602 71.84 0.57 104.07
CA HIS A 602 72.03 -0.11 105.35
C HIS A 602 73.48 -0.59 105.54
N LEU A 603 74.09 -1.21 104.53
CA LEU A 603 75.51 -1.57 104.52
C LEU A 603 76.40 -0.33 104.56
N ARG A 604 76.01 0.77 103.90
CA ARG A 604 76.72 2.05 104.01
C ARG A 604 76.62 2.61 105.42
N LEU A 605 75.46 2.57 106.08
CA LEU A 605 75.30 3.03 107.45
C LEU A 605 76.09 2.15 108.43
N GLN A 606 76.11 0.82 108.24
CA GLN A 606 77.00 -0.08 109.00
C GLN A 606 78.49 0.24 108.75
N LEU A 607 78.87 0.56 107.51
CA LEU A 607 80.24 0.99 107.19
C LEU A 607 80.55 2.37 107.77
N ASP A 608 79.62 3.33 107.77
CA ASP A 608 79.78 4.65 108.38
C ASP A 608 79.76 4.56 109.94
N GLU A 609 79.08 3.56 110.54
CA GLU A 609 79.17 3.24 111.97
C GLU A 609 80.52 2.59 112.32
N LEU A 610 80.96 1.59 111.57
CA LEU A 610 82.29 0.99 111.73
C LEU A 610 83.42 1.99 111.44
N GLN A 611 83.22 2.88 110.46
CA GLN A 611 84.15 3.95 110.12
C GLN A 611 84.09 5.07 111.15
N THR A 612 82.96 5.38 111.80
CA THR A 612 82.94 6.35 112.92
C THR A 612 83.44 5.74 114.23
N GLU A 613 83.31 4.43 114.46
CA GLU A 613 84.07 3.69 115.49
C GLU A 613 85.57 3.77 115.23
N HIS A 614 86.00 3.47 114.00
CA HIS A 614 87.41 3.53 113.60
C HIS A 614 87.93 4.95 113.67
N GLN A 615 87.20 5.94 113.15
CA GLN A 615 87.51 7.36 113.27
C GLN A 615 87.49 7.82 114.73
N ARG A 616 86.64 7.34 115.64
CA ARG A 616 86.74 7.69 117.08
C ARG A 616 88.03 7.14 117.71
N ARG A 617 88.50 5.97 117.28
CA ARG A 617 89.82 5.44 117.69
C ARG A 617 90.95 6.26 117.04
N GLN A 618 90.79 6.64 115.77
CA GLN A 618 91.74 7.44 115.00
C GLN A 618 91.81 8.89 115.48
N HIS A 619 90.70 9.51 115.92
CA HIS A 619 90.62 10.87 116.46
C HIS A 619 91.35 10.95 117.80
N ARG A 620 91.28 9.92 118.65
CA ARG A 620 92.10 9.84 119.88
C ARG A 620 93.60 9.74 119.61
N ILE A 621 93.98 9.24 118.43
CA ILE A 621 95.38 9.18 117.96
C ILE A 621 95.75 10.50 117.23
N GLN A 622 94.81 11.11 116.51
CA GLN A 622 94.98 12.32 115.73
C GLN A 622 94.84 13.60 116.57
N GLU A 623 94.14 13.62 117.70
CA GLU A 623 94.20 14.72 118.68
C GLU A 623 95.61 14.89 119.25
N ASN A 624 96.37 13.79 119.34
CA ASN A 624 97.79 13.79 119.67
C ASN A 624 98.71 14.13 118.47
N HIS A 625 98.17 14.51 117.31
CA HIS A 625 98.94 14.75 116.08
C HIS A 625 98.52 16.03 115.31
N CYS A 626 97.24 16.42 115.34
CA CYS A 626 96.67 17.56 114.64
C CYS A 626 97.10 18.91 115.21
N CYS A 627 97.65 18.96 116.43
CA CYS A 627 98.38 20.13 116.93
C CYS A 627 99.65 20.46 116.10
N THR A 628 100.04 19.62 115.13
CA THR A 628 101.22 19.84 114.28
C THR A 628 100.92 19.91 112.77
N LEU A 629 99.65 19.80 112.35
CA LEU A 629 99.26 19.82 110.93
C LEU A 629 98.12 20.80 110.61
N GLN A 630 97.79 21.70 111.56
CA GLN A 630 96.72 22.69 111.41
C GLN A 630 97.09 23.89 110.49
N GLU A 631 98.28 23.88 109.88
CA GLU A 631 98.90 25.08 109.27
C GLU A 631 99.00 25.10 107.73
N LEU A 632 98.75 23.99 107.00
CA LEU A 632 99.22 23.86 105.61
C LEU A 632 98.18 23.69 104.48
N GLU A 633 96.99 23.12 104.70
CA GLU A 633 96.08 22.72 103.59
C GLU A 633 94.78 23.54 103.46
N HIS A 634 94.75 24.77 103.96
CA HIS A 634 93.54 25.62 103.90
C HIS A 634 93.46 26.55 102.66
N SER A 635 94.05 26.19 101.50
CA SER A 635 94.03 27.07 100.30
C SER A 635 93.69 26.37 98.96
N ARG A 636 92.98 27.13 98.11
CA ARG A 636 92.61 26.87 96.68
C ARG A 636 91.47 25.88 96.35
N GLN A 637 90.25 26.43 96.40
CA GLN A 637 89.07 26.01 95.61
C GLN A 637 89.18 26.58 94.16
N ARG A 638 88.81 25.85 93.09
CA ARG A 638 87.52 25.73 92.35
C ARG A 638 87.10 26.91 91.42
N ASP A 639 86.36 26.52 90.38
CA ASP A 639 85.44 27.25 89.48
C ASP A 639 85.95 28.33 88.50
N LEU A 640 86.04 27.95 87.20
CA LEU A 640 85.91 28.86 86.03
C LEU A 640 85.85 28.10 84.68
N LYS A 641 84.67 27.63 84.21
CA LYS A 641 84.54 27.12 82.81
C LYS A 641 83.16 27.05 82.15
N GLU A 642 82.04 27.12 82.86
CA GLU A 642 80.72 26.77 82.27
C GLU A 642 79.97 27.93 81.60
N ARG A 643 80.18 29.18 82.04
CA ARG A 643 79.32 30.32 81.67
C ARG A 643 79.43 30.79 80.21
N LEU A 644 80.42 30.33 79.43
CA LEU A 644 80.62 30.77 78.05
C LEU A 644 79.88 29.92 76.99
N ARG A 645 79.39 28.72 77.34
CA ARG A 645 78.78 27.80 76.35
C ARG A 645 77.29 28.02 76.09
N HIS A 646 76.55 28.56 77.06
CA HIS A 646 75.10 28.71 76.95
C HIS A 646 74.64 29.90 76.09
N HIS A 647 75.41 30.99 76.04
CA HIS A 647 74.97 32.25 75.42
C HIS A 647 74.80 32.15 73.90
N HIS A 648 75.80 31.60 73.20
CA HIS A 648 75.78 31.51 71.72
C HIS A 648 74.84 30.41 71.17
N HIS A 649 74.34 29.50 72.01
CA HIS A 649 73.41 28.47 71.55
C HIS A 649 71.99 29.03 71.37
N GLY A 650 71.52 29.82 72.34
CA GLY A 650 70.16 30.39 72.31
C GLY A 650 69.92 31.38 71.17
N GLU A 651 70.91 32.23 70.85
CA GLU A 651 70.81 33.26 69.80
C GLU A 651 70.75 32.66 68.38
N LEU A 652 71.47 31.56 68.14
CA LEU A 652 71.39 30.82 66.88
C LEU A 652 70.13 29.97 66.76
N GLN A 653 69.50 29.61 67.87
CA GLN A 653 68.24 28.87 67.88
C GLN A 653 67.04 29.79 67.62
N SER A 654 66.92 30.91 68.34
CA SER A 654 65.80 31.85 68.19
C SER A 654 65.72 32.45 66.78
N LEU A 655 66.86 32.76 66.16
CA LEU A 655 66.91 33.25 64.78
C LEU A 655 66.44 32.20 63.75
N ARG A 656 66.80 30.91 63.95
CA ARG A 656 66.32 29.81 63.10
C ARG A 656 64.82 29.57 63.24
N GLU A 657 64.32 29.62 64.47
CA GLU A 657 62.90 29.46 64.75
C GLU A 657 62.08 30.63 64.18
N ALA A 658 62.56 31.87 64.27
CA ALA A 658 61.94 33.02 63.62
C ALA A 658 61.84 32.83 62.09
N HIS A 659 62.94 32.48 61.42
CA HIS A 659 62.93 32.24 59.98
C HIS A 659 62.02 31.08 59.56
N ARG A 660 61.92 30.00 60.37
CA ARG A 660 60.98 28.89 60.09
C ARG A 660 59.53 29.39 60.07
N HIS A 661 59.10 30.09 61.12
CA HIS A 661 57.72 30.57 61.21
C HIS A 661 57.38 31.56 60.08
N SER A 662 58.28 32.46 59.69
CA SER A 662 58.05 33.37 58.55
C SER A 662 57.90 32.63 57.21
N ILE A 663 58.61 31.52 57.01
CA ILE A 663 58.47 30.68 55.80
C ILE A 663 57.15 29.90 55.85
N GLU A 664 56.72 29.41 57.03
CA GLU A 664 55.44 28.72 57.21
C GLU A 664 54.25 29.67 56.99
N THR A 665 54.29 30.90 57.50
CA THR A 665 53.22 31.90 57.26
C THR A 665 53.14 32.31 55.79
N LEU A 666 54.28 32.55 55.11
CA LEU A 666 54.30 32.90 53.69
C LEU A 666 53.78 31.76 52.80
N LYS A 667 54.09 30.50 53.15
CA LYS A 667 53.50 29.33 52.49
C LYS A 667 51.98 29.30 52.66
N GLN A 668 51.49 29.38 53.90
CA GLN A 668 50.05 29.36 54.19
C GLN A 668 49.30 30.49 53.48
N GLN A 669 49.88 31.70 53.41
CA GLN A 669 49.31 32.81 52.65
C GLN A 669 49.24 32.50 51.15
N SER A 670 50.34 32.04 50.54
CA SER A 670 50.34 31.69 49.11
C SER A 670 49.41 30.52 48.77
N GLU A 671 49.24 29.58 49.69
CA GLU A 671 48.38 28.40 49.54
C GLU A 671 46.90 28.77 49.69
N GLN A 672 46.57 29.66 50.62
CA GLN A 672 45.24 30.27 50.75
C GLN A 672 44.87 31.11 49.53
N GLU A 673 45.74 32.00 49.06
CA GLU A 673 45.53 32.82 47.87
C GLU A 673 45.25 31.96 46.62
N LEU A 674 46.07 30.93 46.40
CA LEU A 674 45.86 29.94 45.33
C LEU A 674 44.57 29.13 45.50
N GLN A 675 44.10 28.93 46.73
CA GLN A 675 42.85 28.21 47.00
C GLN A 675 41.61 29.08 46.78
N THR A 676 41.65 30.37 47.14
CA THR A 676 40.60 31.34 46.75
C THR A 676 40.52 31.48 45.23
N LEU A 677 41.65 31.66 44.54
CA LEU A 677 41.67 31.84 43.09
C LEU A 677 41.14 30.60 42.34
N ARG A 678 41.33 29.40 42.91
CA ARG A 678 40.73 28.16 42.40
C ARG A 678 39.20 28.16 42.55
N PHE A 679 38.67 28.54 43.71
CA PHE A 679 37.23 28.62 43.91
C PHE A 679 36.57 29.68 43.00
N GLU A 680 37.20 30.84 42.85
CA GLU A 680 36.73 31.91 41.96
C GLU A 680 36.66 31.42 40.51
N LEU A 681 37.73 30.82 39.98
CA LEU A 681 37.75 30.25 38.62
C LEU A 681 36.79 29.05 38.44
N GLU A 682 36.57 28.25 39.49
CA GLU A 682 35.62 27.13 39.44
C GLU A 682 34.16 27.63 39.41
N ASP A 683 33.84 28.68 40.17
CA ASP A 683 32.51 29.29 40.21
C ASP A 683 32.23 30.18 38.98
N GLU A 684 33.22 30.87 38.43
CA GLU A 684 33.13 31.48 37.09
C GLU A 684 32.88 30.41 36.01
N GLY A 685 33.57 29.27 36.08
CA GLY A 685 33.36 28.12 35.21
C GLY A 685 31.94 27.56 35.32
N LYS A 686 31.41 27.39 36.54
CA LYS A 686 30.02 27.00 36.78
C LYS A 686 29.03 28.04 36.25
N ALA A 687 29.30 29.33 36.43
CA ALA A 687 28.44 30.42 35.97
C ALA A 687 28.35 30.47 34.44
N MET A 688 29.47 30.37 33.73
CA MET A 688 29.49 30.29 32.26
C MET A 688 28.83 29.02 31.73
N LEU A 689 29.02 27.87 32.40
CA LEU A 689 28.29 26.64 32.05
C LEU A 689 26.79 26.76 32.32
N ALA A 690 26.38 27.51 33.33
CA ALA A 690 24.97 27.79 33.62
C ALA A 690 24.34 28.75 32.61
N SER A 691 25.04 29.81 32.19
CA SER A 691 24.54 30.74 31.16
C SER A 691 24.41 30.04 29.80
N LEU A 692 25.44 29.29 29.37
CA LEU A 692 25.40 28.51 28.12
C LEU A 692 24.29 27.46 28.12
N ARG A 693 24.04 26.78 29.26
CA ARG A 693 22.88 25.88 29.41
C ARG A 693 21.55 26.62 29.34
N SER A 694 21.47 27.83 29.91
CA SER A 694 20.27 28.68 29.85
C SER A 694 19.98 29.15 28.41
N GLU A 695 21.00 29.61 27.69
CA GLU A 695 20.92 30.04 26.30
C GLU A 695 20.55 28.88 25.35
N LEU A 696 21.15 27.70 25.54
CA LEU A 696 20.81 26.50 24.78
C LEU A 696 19.36 26.04 25.08
N ASN A 697 18.93 26.05 26.33
CA ASN A 697 17.54 25.73 26.70
C ASN A 697 16.55 26.77 26.17
N HIS A 698 16.91 28.06 26.16
CA HIS A 698 16.07 29.13 25.62
C HIS A 698 15.93 29.05 24.10
N THR A 699 17.01 28.80 23.37
CA THR A 699 16.98 28.61 21.91
C THR A 699 16.21 27.35 21.52
N HIS A 700 16.40 26.23 22.24
CA HIS A 700 15.57 25.03 22.06
C HIS A 700 14.08 25.29 22.37
N ALA A 701 13.76 25.94 23.48
CA ALA A 701 12.37 26.26 23.83
C ALA A 701 11.70 27.19 22.79
N SER A 702 12.43 28.19 22.30
CA SER A 702 11.99 29.09 21.24
C SER A 702 11.74 28.35 19.92
N ALA A 703 12.64 27.44 19.52
CA ALA A 703 12.47 26.61 18.33
C ALA A 703 11.26 25.65 18.45
N ILE A 704 11.08 25.01 19.62
CA ILE A 704 9.94 24.13 19.89
C ILE A 704 8.62 24.90 19.84
N GLU A 705 8.55 26.09 20.46
CA GLU A 705 7.34 26.90 20.46
C GLU A 705 7.06 27.51 19.07
N HIS A 706 8.09 27.88 18.29
CA HIS A 706 7.92 28.28 16.89
C HIS A 706 7.35 27.14 16.04
N MET A 707 7.90 25.91 16.13
CA MET A 707 7.34 24.75 15.43
C MET A 707 5.90 24.45 15.88
N ARG A 708 5.62 24.58 17.17
CA ARG A 708 4.26 24.41 17.71
C ARG A 708 3.29 25.43 17.11
N GLN A 709 3.71 26.68 16.95
CA GLN A 709 2.90 27.75 16.37
C GLN A 709 2.67 27.55 14.87
N THR A 710 3.68 27.13 14.08
CA THR A 710 3.46 26.78 12.67
C THR A 710 2.54 25.57 12.52
N HIS A 711 2.75 24.49 13.27
CA HIS A 711 1.86 23.33 13.27
C HIS A 711 0.42 23.69 13.68
N GLN A 712 0.23 24.62 14.63
CA GLN A 712 -1.09 25.10 15.03
C GLN A 712 -1.75 25.96 13.94
N GLN A 713 -0.99 26.79 13.23
CA GLN A 713 -1.47 27.58 12.09
C GLN A 713 -1.86 26.67 10.92
N GLU A 714 -1.00 25.73 10.52
CA GLU A 714 -1.25 24.73 9.48
C GLU A 714 -2.47 23.86 9.83
N SER A 715 -2.57 23.37 11.07
CA SER A 715 -3.74 22.60 11.53
C SER A 715 -5.03 23.43 11.48
N SER A 716 -4.97 24.74 11.74
CA SER A 716 -6.15 25.63 11.61
C SER A 716 -6.52 25.91 10.16
N ALA A 717 -5.54 26.08 9.27
CA ALA A 717 -5.76 26.26 7.84
C ALA A 717 -6.38 25.02 7.20
N VAL A 718 -5.83 23.82 7.47
CA VAL A 718 -6.36 22.55 6.97
C VAL A 718 -7.78 22.29 7.49
N LYS A 719 -8.10 22.66 8.74
CA LYS A 719 -9.48 22.61 9.26
C LYS A 719 -10.41 23.56 8.51
N MET A 720 -9.98 24.78 8.24
CA MET A 720 -10.79 25.77 7.51
C MET A 720 -11.03 25.36 6.05
N GLU A 721 -10.03 24.75 5.39
CA GLU A 721 -10.21 24.18 4.05
C GLU A 721 -11.13 22.96 4.07
N LEU A 722 -11.02 22.07 5.06
CA LEU A 722 -11.93 20.94 5.23
C LEU A 722 -13.38 21.39 5.48
N GLU A 723 -13.61 22.38 6.34
CA GLU A 723 -14.93 22.97 6.58
C GLU A 723 -15.52 23.60 5.30
N LYS A 724 -14.69 24.30 4.51
CA LYS A 724 -15.06 24.87 3.21
C LYS A 724 -15.41 23.78 2.18
N VAL A 725 -14.66 22.68 2.14
CA VAL A 725 -14.97 21.51 1.28
C VAL A 725 -16.25 20.82 1.73
N LEU A 726 -16.48 20.67 3.03
CA LEU A 726 -17.71 20.09 3.59
C LEU A 726 -18.94 20.97 3.29
N GLU A 727 -18.85 22.29 3.39
CA GLU A 727 -19.97 23.16 3.04
C GLU A 727 -20.20 23.23 1.52
N ASN A 728 -19.16 23.19 0.69
CA ASN A 728 -19.32 23.02 -0.76
C ASN A 728 -20.05 21.71 -1.11
N ASN A 729 -19.73 20.60 -0.43
CA ASN A 729 -20.45 19.34 -0.60
C ASN A 729 -21.91 19.45 -0.14
N ARG A 730 -22.20 20.13 0.98
CA ARG A 730 -23.59 20.38 1.44
C ARG A 730 -24.37 21.25 0.45
N ILE A 731 -23.74 22.22 -0.20
CA ILE A 731 -24.36 23.02 -1.27
C ILE A 731 -24.69 22.11 -2.46
N GLN A 732 -23.74 21.31 -2.94
CA GLN A 732 -23.96 20.37 -4.05
C GLN A 732 -25.02 19.31 -3.73
N GLU A 733 -25.05 18.76 -2.51
CA GLU A 733 -26.14 17.88 -2.06
C GLU A 733 -27.50 18.58 -2.12
N ARG A 734 -27.60 19.85 -1.69
CA ARG A 734 -28.84 20.63 -1.71
C ARG A 734 -29.30 20.90 -3.14
N GLU A 735 -28.38 21.25 -4.05
CA GLU A 735 -28.67 21.40 -5.49
C GLU A 735 -29.14 20.08 -6.12
N MET A 736 -28.45 18.97 -5.86
CA MET A 736 -28.79 17.66 -6.43
C MET A 736 -30.12 17.13 -5.87
N LYS A 737 -30.41 17.35 -4.57
CA LYS A 737 -31.72 17.04 -3.96
C LYS A 737 -32.83 17.89 -4.57
N GLY A 738 -32.61 19.19 -4.80
CA GLY A 738 -33.55 20.06 -5.51
C GLY A 738 -33.86 19.56 -6.92
N ARG A 739 -32.81 19.22 -7.69
CA ARG A 739 -32.94 18.73 -9.07
C ARG A 739 -33.61 17.34 -9.15
N ILE A 740 -33.46 16.51 -8.12
CA ILE A 740 -34.22 15.26 -7.98
C ILE A 740 -35.71 15.55 -7.75
N SER A 741 -36.07 16.52 -6.90
CA SER A 741 -37.46 16.94 -6.70
C SER A 741 -38.09 17.50 -7.99
N GLU A 742 -37.38 18.36 -8.72
CA GLU A 742 -37.83 18.89 -10.03
C GLU A 742 -38.15 17.77 -11.03
N LEU A 743 -37.27 16.76 -11.12
CA LEU A 743 -37.47 15.58 -11.97
C LEU A 743 -38.61 14.67 -11.48
N GLN A 744 -38.81 14.55 -10.16
CA GLN A 744 -39.93 13.79 -9.59
C GLN A 744 -41.28 14.49 -9.85
N GLU A 745 -41.34 15.82 -9.76
CA GLU A 745 -42.52 16.59 -10.18
C GLU A 745 -42.77 16.41 -11.68
N GLU A 746 -41.75 16.50 -12.52
CA GLU A 746 -41.89 16.37 -13.98
C GLU A 746 -42.36 14.96 -14.39
N VAL A 747 -41.83 13.91 -13.77
CA VAL A 747 -42.34 12.54 -13.91
C VAL A 747 -43.79 12.44 -13.44
N SER A 748 -44.18 13.17 -12.39
CA SER A 748 -45.57 13.18 -11.89
C SER A 748 -46.53 13.92 -12.83
N ARG A 749 -46.10 15.05 -13.42
CA ARG A 749 -46.83 15.75 -14.49
C ARG A 749 -47.05 14.84 -15.69
N ARG A 750 -45.99 14.16 -16.16
CA ARG A 750 -46.06 13.22 -17.29
C ARG A 750 -46.96 12.02 -17.00
N LYS A 751 -46.90 11.44 -15.79
CA LYS A 751 -47.83 10.37 -15.38
C LYS A 751 -49.30 10.84 -15.39
N SER A 752 -49.57 12.05 -14.89
CA SER A 752 -50.92 12.64 -14.93
C SER A 752 -51.40 12.85 -16.37
N HIS A 753 -50.54 13.33 -17.27
CA HIS A 753 -50.87 13.51 -18.68
C HIS A 753 -51.08 12.18 -19.42
N ILE A 754 -50.26 11.15 -19.15
CA ILE A 754 -50.47 9.79 -19.68
C ILE A 754 -51.83 9.26 -19.22
N ALA A 755 -52.18 9.38 -17.93
CA ALA A 755 -53.48 8.95 -17.42
C ALA A 755 -54.67 9.71 -18.07
N GLN A 756 -54.49 10.99 -18.44
CA GLN A 756 -55.49 11.73 -19.23
C GLN A 756 -55.63 11.17 -20.65
N LEU A 757 -54.51 10.85 -21.32
CA LEU A 757 -54.51 10.24 -22.65
C LEU A 757 -55.12 8.83 -22.63
N ASP A 758 -54.81 8.01 -21.63
CA ASP A 758 -55.42 6.68 -21.44
C ASP A 758 -56.94 6.75 -21.23
N HIS A 759 -57.42 7.81 -20.58
CA HIS A 759 -58.85 8.05 -20.37
C HIS A 759 -59.55 8.58 -21.64
N GLN A 760 -58.86 9.37 -22.46
CA GLN A 760 -59.31 9.76 -23.80
C GLN A 760 -59.34 8.56 -24.75
N ILE A 761 -58.34 7.69 -24.71
CA ILE A 761 -58.30 6.44 -25.47
C ILE A 761 -59.45 5.51 -25.04
N HIS A 762 -59.76 5.42 -23.75
CA HIS A 762 -60.94 4.68 -23.28
C HIS A 762 -62.25 5.25 -23.82
N THR A 763 -62.50 6.56 -23.70
CA THR A 763 -63.74 7.17 -24.22
C THR A 763 -63.84 7.09 -25.75
N LEU A 764 -62.72 7.18 -26.48
CA LEU A 764 -62.69 6.92 -27.92
C LEU A 764 -63.00 5.44 -28.25
N ASN A 765 -62.46 4.48 -27.50
CA ASN A 765 -62.77 3.06 -27.68
C ASN A 765 -64.23 2.72 -27.32
N GLU A 766 -64.82 3.37 -26.31
CA GLU A 766 -66.25 3.26 -25.99
C GLU A 766 -67.12 3.81 -27.12
N ASN A 767 -66.75 4.98 -27.68
CA ASN A 767 -67.42 5.56 -28.85
C ASN A 767 -67.28 4.70 -30.12
N ILE A 768 -66.11 4.09 -30.34
CA ILE A 768 -65.92 3.12 -31.43
C ILE A 768 -66.78 1.87 -31.18
N SER A 769 -66.89 1.40 -29.93
CA SER A 769 -67.74 0.25 -29.57
C SER A 769 -69.23 0.53 -29.74
N SER A 770 -69.72 1.74 -29.41
CA SER A 770 -71.11 2.13 -29.64
C SER A 770 -71.41 2.28 -31.13
N LEU A 771 -70.57 2.99 -31.88
CA LEU A 771 -70.70 3.13 -33.35
C LEU A 771 -70.62 1.78 -34.07
N THR A 772 -69.77 0.86 -33.60
CA THR A 772 -69.70 -0.51 -34.15
C THR A 772 -70.99 -1.29 -33.90
N LYS A 773 -71.60 -1.15 -32.71
CA LYS A 773 -72.91 -1.76 -32.40
C LYS A 773 -74.03 -1.13 -33.22
N GLU A 774 -74.02 0.19 -33.42
CA GLU A 774 -74.99 0.87 -34.30
C GLU A 774 -74.84 0.41 -35.76
N LEU A 775 -73.60 0.30 -36.27
CA LEU A 775 -73.32 -0.27 -37.60
C LEU A 775 -73.80 -1.72 -37.71
N GLU A 776 -73.62 -2.53 -36.67
CA GLU A 776 -74.07 -3.93 -36.67
C GLU A 776 -75.61 -4.04 -36.61
N ILE A 777 -76.28 -3.17 -35.84
CA ILE A 777 -77.74 -3.04 -35.82
C ILE A 777 -78.26 -2.56 -37.19
N LYS A 778 -77.62 -1.55 -37.79
CA LYS A 778 -77.99 -1.06 -39.13
C LYS A 778 -77.71 -2.09 -40.22
N GLY A 779 -76.64 -2.89 -40.09
CA GLY A 779 -76.40 -4.05 -40.96
C GLY A 779 -77.49 -5.10 -40.84
N LYS A 780 -77.96 -5.39 -39.62
CA LYS A 780 -79.10 -6.28 -39.35
C LYS A 780 -80.42 -5.72 -39.89
N GLU A 781 -80.66 -4.41 -39.78
CA GLU A 781 -81.81 -3.73 -40.43
C GLU A 781 -81.74 -3.82 -41.95
N VAL A 782 -80.59 -3.56 -42.58
CA VAL A 782 -80.41 -3.66 -44.04
C VAL A 782 -80.60 -5.10 -44.53
N LEU A 783 -80.10 -6.10 -43.78
CA LEU A 783 -80.38 -7.51 -44.08
C LEU A 783 -81.85 -7.85 -43.92
N LYS A 784 -82.54 -7.32 -42.91
CA LYS A 784 -83.98 -7.48 -42.71
C LYS A 784 -84.78 -6.86 -43.86
N ILE A 785 -84.55 -5.59 -44.19
CA ILE A 785 -85.17 -4.90 -45.33
C ILE A 785 -84.90 -5.64 -46.65
N ARG A 786 -83.69 -6.16 -46.87
CA ARG A 786 -83.36 -6.98 -48.05
C ARG A 786 -84.13 -8.31 -48.06
N SER A 787 -84.30 -8.96 -46.90
CA SER A 787 -85.10 -10.18 -46.80
C SER A 787 -86.59 -9.92 -47.03
N GLU A 788 -87.13 -8.82 -46.50
CA GLU A 788 -88.51 -8.38 -46.68
C GLU A 788 -88.78 -7.99 -48.13
N ALA A 789 -87.86 -7.26 -48.78
CA ALA A 789 -87.95 -6.93 -50.21
C ALA A 789 -87.87 -8.18 -51.11
N ASN A 790 -86.96 -9.12 -50.83
CA ASN A 790 -86.91 -10.41 -51.54
C ASN A 790 -88.19 -11.22 -51.34
N GLN A 791 -88.80 -11.17 -50.16
CA GLN A 791 -90.06 -11.85 -49.85
C GLN A 791 -91.25 -11.16 -50.55
N GLN A 792 -91.25 -9.83 -50.63
CA GLN A 792 -92.22 -9.04 -51.39
C GLN A 792 -92.16 -9.38 -52.89
N ILE A 793 -90.95 -9.39 -53.48
CA ILE A 793 -90.72 -9.81 -54.88
C ILE A 793 -91.17 -11.26 -55.10
N SER A 794 -90.96 -12.14 -54.12
CA SER A 794 -91.41 -13.54 -54.20
C SER A 794 -92.93 -13.68 -54.15
N LEU A 795 -93.61 -12.86 -53.34
CA LEU A 795 -95.07 -12.79 -53.26
C LEU A 795 -95.67 -12.22 -54.56
N GLU A 796 -95.16 -11.09 -55.03
CA GLU A 796 -95.54 -10.45 -56.30
C GLU A 796 -95.35 -11.42 -57.48
N ALA A 797 -94.23 -12.13 -57.54
CA ALA A 797 -93.97 -13.20 -58.52
C ALA A 797 -94.79 -14.49 -58.29
N THR A 798 -95.61 -14.59 -57.24
CA THR A 798 -96.68 -15.59 -57.13
C THR A 798 -98.05 -15.01 -57.47
N GLU A 799 -98.35 -13.76 -57.14
CA GLU A 799 -99.59 -13.08 -57.55
C GLU A 799 -99.68 -12.95 -59.07
N ASP A 800 -98.59 -12.65 -59.77
CA ASP A 800 -98.54 -12.67 -61.24
C ASP A 800 -98.78 -14.07 -61.82
N LYS A 801 -98.40 -15.14 -61.11
CA LYS A 801 -98.71 -16.53 -61.50
C LYS A 801 -100.17 -16.91 -61.23
N PHE A 802 -100.85 -16.21 -60.32
CA PHE A 802 -102.30 -16.34 -60.13
C PHE A 802 -103.09 -15.49 -61.13
N ARG A 803 -102.61 -14.28 -61.48
CA ARG A 803 -103.25 -13.41 -62.48
C ARG A 803 -103.17 -13.97 -63.91
N ASN A 804 -102.03 -14.55 -64.29
CA ASN A 804 -101.82 -15.11 -65.64
C ASN A 804 -102.22 -16.58 -65.75
N ARG A 805 -103.20 -17.05 -64.97
CA ARG A 805 -103.65 -18.44 -64.97
C ARG A 805 -104.86 -18.61 -65.88
N GLU A 806 -104.72 -19.42 -66.93
CA GLU A 806 -105.85 -19.79 -67.80
C GLU A 806 -106.95 -20.51 -66.99
N SER A 807 -108.21 -20.14 -67.23
CA SER A 807 -109.38 -20.72 -66.55
C SER A 807 -109.50 -22.21 -66.85
N ARG A 808 -109.86 -23.02 -65.85
CA ARG A 808 -109.90 -24.47 -65.99
C ARG A 808 -111.12 -24.93 -66.80
N PRO A 809 -111.06 -26.12 -67.43
CA PRO A 809 -112.25 -26.74 -68.00
C PRO A 809 -113.35 -26.97 -66.94
N GLU A 810 -112.97 -27.22 -65.68
CA GLU A 810 -113.90 -27.24 -64.53
C GLU A 810 -114.70 -25.92 -64.41
N ASP A 811 -114.02 -24.77 -64.43
CA ASP A 811 -114.64 -23.44 -64.30
C ASP A 811 -115.56 -23.14 -65.49
N LEU A 812 -115.11 -23.50 -66.71
CA LEU A 812 -115.87 -23.32 -67.95
C LEU A 812 -117.13 -24.19 -67.98
N GLN A 813 -117.06 -25.41 -67.46
CA GLN A 813 -118.22 -26.30 -67.37
C GLN A 813 -119.24 -25.79 -66.33
N VAL A 814 -118.81 -25.32 -65.17
CA VAL A 814 -119.70 -24.67 -64.18
C VAL A 814 -120.34 -23.41 -64.77
N ILE A 815 -119.62 -22.61 -65.56
CA ILE A 815 -120.16 -21.45 -66.27
C ILE A 815 -121.19 -21.85 -67.36
N ALA A 816 -121.03 -23.01 -68.00
CA ALA A 816 -122.02 -23.54 -68.94
C ALA A 816 -123.28 -24.03 -68.22
N GLU A 817 -123.14 -24.86 -67.19
CA GLU A 817 -124.26 -25.38 -66.38
C GLU A 817 -125.06 -24.25 -65.72
N LEU A 818 -124.38 -23.19 -65.24
CA LEU A 818 -125.05 -21.97 -64.74
C LEU A 818 -125.77 -21.18 -65.84
N LYS A 819 -125.27 -21.14 -67.08
CA LYS A 819 -125.96 -20.49 -68.21
C LYS A 819 -127.20 -21.26 -68.63
N ASP A 820 -127.16 -22.59 -68.61
CA ASP A 820 -128.32 -23.42 -68.92
C ASP A 820 -129.37 -23.31 -67.82
N MET A 821 -128.97 -23.36 -66.53
CA MET A 821 -129.86 -23.08 -65.39
C MET A 821 -130.48 -21.67 -65.42
N VAL A 822 -129.74 -20.65 -65.88
CA VAL A 822 -130.28 -19.30 -66.09
C VAL A 822 -131.26 -19.29 -67.26
N SER A 823 -130.96 -19.98 -68.37
CA SER A 823 -131.84 -20.08 -69.54
C SER A 823 -133.15 -20.81 -69.21
N GLU A 824 -133.12 -21.88 -68.41
CA GLU A 824 -134.31 -22.53 -67.87
C GLU A 824 -135.10 -21.62 -66.93
N ARG A 825 -134.43 -20.85 -66.07
CA ARG A 825 -135.11 -19.86 -65.22
C ARG A 825 -135.75 -18.73 -66.03
N GLU A 826 -135.12 -18.23 -67.08
CA GLU A 826 -135.72 -17.23 -67.98
C GLU A 826 -136.91 -17.81 -68.77
N SER A 827 -136.85 -19.09 -69.16
CA SER A 827 -137.96 -19.83 -69.77
C SER A 827 -139.15 -19.97 -68.81
N LEU A 828 -138.90 -20.26 -67.53
CA LEU A 828 -139.92 -20.34 -66.49
C LEU A 828 -140.49 -18.95 -66.12
N VAL A 829 -139.65 -17.92 -66.01
CA VAL A 829 -140.08 -16.54 -65.77
C VAL A 829 -140.98 -16.03 -66.90
N LYS A 830 -140.65 -16.32 -68.17
CA LYS A 830 -141.50 -15.98 -69.32
C LYS A 830 -142.87 -16.68 -69.31
N LYS A 831 -143.05 -17.76 -68.55
CA LYS A 831 -144.35 -18.45 -68.36
C LYS A 831 -145.16 -17.94 -67.17
N LEU A 832 -144.56 -17.18 -66.24
CA LEU A 832 -145.19 -16.73 -64.98
C LEU A 832 -145.70 -15.28 -65.00
N VAL A 833 -145.49 -14.54 -66.09
CA VAL A 833 -145.85 -13.10 -66.21
C VAL A 833 -147.34 -12.84 -66.56
N VAL A 834 -148.18 -13.89 -66.64
CA VAL A 834 -149.59 -13.79 -67.11
C VAL A 834 -150.62 -13.73 -65.95
N SER A 835 -150.23 -13.79 -64.67
CA SER A 835 -151.20 -13.67 -63.55
C SER A 835 -150.67 -13.03 -62.26
N ILE A 836 -150.83 -11.70 -62.21
CA ILE A 836 -151.64 -10.99 -61.19
C ILE A 836 -151.25 -11.11 -59.69
N PHE A 837 -150.70 -9.98 -59.20
CA PHE A 837 -151.02 -9.26 -57.94
C PHE A 837 -150.42 -9.63 -56.56
N VAL A 838 -149.87 -8.56 -55.94
CA VAL A 838 -150.15 -8.04 -54.57
C VAL A 838 -149.23 -8.37 -53.37
N ALA A 839 -148.90 -7.28 -52.67
CA ALA A 839 -148.51 -7.11 -51.26
C ALA A 839 -147.08 -7.48 -50.76
N SER A 840 -146.40 -6.42 -50.30
CA SER A 840 -145.48 -6.34 -49.14
C SER A 840 -146.18 -6.77 -47.80
N PRO A 841 -145.59 -6.71 -46.57
CA PRO A 841 -144.32 -6.07 -46.17
C PRO A 841 -143.48 -6.72 -45.01
N LEU A 842 -142.32 -6.10 -44.72
CA LEU A 842 -141.66 -5.89 -43.40
C LEU A 842 -141.07 -7.04 -42.53
N TYR A 843 -139.81 -6.76 -42.09
CA TYR A 843 -139.23 -6.92 -40.73
C TYR A 843 -138.54 -8.22 -40.20
N VAL A 844 -137.56 -7.92 -39.33
CA VAL A 844 -136.86 -8.64 -38.23
C VAL A 844 -135.63 -9.54 -38.50
N ASN A 845 -134.60 -9.26 -37.69
CA ASN A 845 -133.40 -10.03 -37.29
C ASN A 845 -133.83 -11.21 -36.34
N PRO A 846 -132.98 -12.00 -35.60
CA PRO A 846 -131.55 -11.79 -35.27
C PRO A 846 -130.59 -13.02 -35.25
N GLY A 847 -129.28 -12.72 -35.21
CA GLY A 847 -128.26 -13.50 -34.47
C GLY A 847 -127.48 -14.58 -35.23
N ARG A 848 -126.35 -15.10 -34.71
CA ARG A 848 -125.56 -14.72 -33.51
C ARG A 848 -124.15 -15.39 -33.56
N LEU A 849 -123.20 -14.86 -32.76
CA LEU A 849 -121.93 -15.44 -32.28
C LEU A 849 -120.62 -15.06 -33.00
N ASP A 850 -119.97 -14.07 -32.38
CA ASP A 850 -118.57 -13.61 -32.45
C ASP A 850 -117.59 -14.60 -31.73
N PRO A 851 -116.31 -14.26 -31.43
CA PRO A 851 -115.33 -13.32 -32.05
C PRO A 851 -113.92 -13.95 -32.23
N LEU A 852 -112.93 -13.20 -32.73
CA LEU A 852 -111.54 -13.06 -32.22
C LEU A 852 -110.89 -11.79 -32.87
N PRO A 853 -109.81 -11.16 -32.32
CA PRO A 853 -109.86 -9.70 -32.13
C PRO A 853 -108.62 -8.86 -32.53
N ASN A 854 -108.79 -7.54 -32.41
CA ASN A 854 -107.78 -6.48 -32.18
C ASN A 854 -106.78 -6.10 -33.29
N SER A 855 -107.24 -5.15 -34.12
CA SER A 855 -106.58 -3.83 -34.24
C SER A 855 -107.45 -2.79 -33.51
N PRO A 856 -106.92 -1.63 -33.09
CA PRO A 856 -107.48 -0.38 -33.65
C PRO A 856 -106.48 0.79 -33.84
N LEU A 857 -106.95 1.82 -34.54
CA LEU A 857 -106.31 3.13 -34.74
C LEU A 857 -106.68 4.15 -33.63
N HIS A 858 -105.89 5.23 -33.52
CA HIS A 858 -106.15 6.63 -33.06
C HIS A 858 -107.34 6.94 -32.10
N HIS A 859 -107.24 7.89 -31.16
CA HIS A 859 -107.08 9.35 -31.44
C HIS A 859 -106.78 10.22 -30.19
N LEU A 860 -106.55 11.53 -30.43
CA LEU A 860 -106.66 12.71 -29.52
C LEU A 860 -105.47 13.11 -28.60
N GLU A 861 -104.72 14.11 -29.11
CA GLU A 861 -104.31 15.39 -28.49
C GLU A 861 -104.11 15.55 -26.96
N LEU A 862 -102.92 16.02 -26.55
CA LEU A 862 -102.70 17.38 -26.02
C LEU A 862 -101.19 17.71 -25.85
N ASN A 863 -100.83 18.90 -25.36
CA ASN A 863 -99.55 19.57 -25.65
C ASN A 863 -98.69 19.96 -24.41
N SER A 864 -97.37 20.06 -24.64
CA SER A 864 -96.39 20.98 -24.01
C SER A 864 -95.55 20.63 -22.76
N ASN A 865 -94.23 20.79 -22.93
CA ASN A 865 -93.24 21.48 -22.06
C ASN A 865 -92.82 20.98 -20.63
N LYS A 866 -91.67 20.29 -20.61
CA LYS A 866 -90.47 20.58 -19.76
C LYS A 866 -90.52 20.20 -18.23
N PRO A 867 -89.41 20.29 -17.44
CA PRO A 867 -88.96 19.13 -16.65
C PRO A 867 -88.83 19.35 -15.12
N LEU A 868 -88.36 18.31 -14.41
CA LEU A 868 -88.08 18.30 -12.96
C LEU A 868 -86.65 17.77 -12.61
N PRO A 869 -86.11 18.01 -11.39
CA PRO A 869 -84.67 18.17 -11.16
C PRO A 869 -83.97 17.01 -10.37
N PRO A 870 -82.64 17.06 -10.20
CA PRO A 870 -81.84 16.03 -9.51
C PRO A 870 -81.66 16.26 -7.99
N PRO A 871 -81.23 15.23 -7.23
CA PRO A 871 -80.71 15.38 -5.87
C PRO A 871 -79.19 15.62 -5.84
N THR A 872 -78.71 16.35 -4.82
CA THR A 872 -77.27 16.53 -4.51
C THR A 872 -76.96 16.04 -3.07
N PRO A 873 -75.85 16.36 -2.38
CA PRO A 873 -74.87 15.33 -1.98
C PRO A 873 -74.73 15.12 -0.46
N PRO A 874 -73.92 14.14 -0.01
CA PRO A 874 -73.41 14.06 1.36
C PRO A 874 -72.08 14.81 1.55
N THR A 875 -71.78 15.18 2.79
CA THR A 875 -70.72 16.14 3.18
C THR A 875 -69.37 15.49 3.51
N GLU A 876 -68.34 16.33 3.65
CA GLU A 876 -66.94 15.99 4.01
C GLU A 876 -66.77 15.17 5.31
N THR A 877 -65.62 14.50 5.47
CA THR A 877 -64.74 14.79 6.62
C THR A 877 -63.30 14.24 6.50
N LYS A 878 -62.39 14.93 7.21
CA LYS A 878 -61.07 14.47 7.73
C LYS A 878 -59.90 14.26 6.74
N LYS A 879 -58.99 15.24 6.81
CA LYS A 879 -57.54 15.06 6.68
C LYS A 879 -57.05 13.86 7.50
N PHE A 880 -56.03 13.15 7.01
CA PHE A 880 -54.92 12.66 7.83
C PHE A 880 -53.61 12.69 7.02
N MET A 881 -52.47 12.77 7.70
CA MET A 881 -51.17 12.96 7.05
C MET A 881 -50.57 11.64 6.57
N ARG A 882 -49.96 11.65 5.38
CA ARG A 882 -48.52 11.41 5.26
C ARG A 882 -47.94 12.07 4.02
#